data_AF-A0A5K7X9W2-F1
#
_entry.id   AF-A0A5K7X9W2-F1
#
_cell.length_a   1.000
_cell.length_b   1.000
_cell.length_c   1.000
_cell.angle_alpha   90.00
_cell.angle_beta   90.00
_cell.angle_gamma   90.00
#
_symmetry.space_group_name_H-M   'P 1'
#
loop_
_entity.id
_entity.type
_entity.pdbx_description
1 polymer ?
#
loop_
_entity_poly.entity_id
_entity_poly.type
_entity_poly.pdbx_seq_one_letter_code
_entity_poly.pdbx_strand_id
1 'polypeptide(L)'
;MKPRYWLIGLTAPACTALSGQAVRADAPRPNIIHILADDLGWGSVGFNGQTQIATPNIDQLAAQGMRFENSYSAPVCAPSRAMLYTGFHQGHGSLDGNDEITAGFRAEDVMTPQVIAAAGYNSAIFGKWGFGATQGSASVAPVVNSTASLPNNHGFTDFYGYLNHGAAHDYFNKWMWQTSGAPQGVSTTINSGGPGGTAQYTHDLIAAKSEQYVAAHAADEAPFYMEVAYTIPHFDLDAISSAPGGYGVYASQSTWTPQQKAYAAMITRMDASIGSLMSRLDDPNNDGDDSDSIRENTLVIFTSDNGGSPTEDNAPIDFFNANGDFRGGKFELYEGGIHSPTVAYWPGTIAAGSVSDYRTDLADFMATATDLAGAEAPVGIDGTSIAPTLTGVGHQRERDYLVFEHQGSRGGDPDPRIGRWAVVRQDGMKLIQYYDETQAVFNLNADPSESSPLSLGNPANAQIAAELQAAAVAEGALRGVVEYRTYTGSNGSNVQDDSSWDGAGRPNGYWSATIANNGATPRIAHVSDDVTTLGVEIRGQSAEQVVDVHAGQTLTGRNEVRIGAHGRVDLSGGTLASNRWTNIRVGGELRGQGHVVGDVYNEGELSPGRADATAWPVVAPPALPPSSLNTGVVSGANFNFSGVQDDVPLQATSTLSPYAEVSHGLDFGPGVSPKLGNGGTDAGNEFNIIGQTGSTLAAAINNGDYISFTVDPVAGAGAIPSSVSFRVWRNGGAAAKNFAILSSIDGFAATTALAQATYTDSGSGNQHTLTATLPEITATSDPIEYRLYGWGATDGGGNTHINLASLNARFVGIPTLEFNLAQPNNGAPLTALKRSDSHLELAAGLARGPGLSTPNGGNAPNELGVTGFSSGASLQSAIDGGDYLSFAVRPIEGMAMFPDSVTFSLWRDSADSAATYAVLSSAAGFIPGQQLAEVNNFTSGSANRFEITGSFTGAQATTESVEFRLYGWNATASLASTHLVGASLRARFASIVGGEVDPSGQLSVDGDYYHLAGSMLAIDLGGRSAGVDFDVVNVSGAVDLEGSLEVSLVDAGGSLFSPTLGDTFEILTAAQGLSGSFSDVSLPALAAGLDWFVDYSPNGVSLDVVASADFNSDGSVGADDLLVWKSNFGNEHADRTDGDADHDGVVDGRDFLYWQRWVGVTGSATNESHMPIPEPAAALLACAGVTGFVCLRRIAGSALGS
;
A
#
# COMPACT_ATOMS: atom_id res chain seq x y z
N MET A 1 12.07 53.75 28.53
CA MET A 1 13.25 54.04 29.38
C MET A 1 14.16 52.83 29.39
N LYS A 2 15.48 53.06 29.41
CA LYS A 2 16.56 52.09 29.15
C LYS A 2 16.61 50.90 30.14
N PRO A 3 17.15 49.74 29.71
CA PRO A 3 17.18 48.48 30.46
C PRO A 3 18.32 48.43 31.48
N ARG A 4 18.19 47.60 32.52
CA ARG A 4 19.26 47.25 33.47
C ARG A 4 19.57 45.76 33.37
N TYR A 5 20.74 45.48 32.80
CA TYR A 5 21.44 44.20 32.84
C TYR A 5 21.96 43.91 34.25
N TRP A 6 21.92 42.65 34.69
CA TRP A 6 22.87 42.11 35.66
C TRP A 6 23.36 40.72 35.25
N LEU A 7 24.67 40.58 35.41
CA LEU A 7 25.62 39.55 34.96
C LEU A 7 25.26 38.09 35.28
N ILE A 8 25.62 37.24 34.32
CA ILE A 8 25.83 35.79 34.44
C ILE A 8 27.12 35.51 35.23
N GLY A 9 27.02 34.67 36.26
CA GLY A 9 28.15 34.00 36.92
C GLY A 9 28.04 32.50 36.69
N LEU A 10 28.95 31.95 35.88
CA LEU A 10 29.09 30.52 35.60
C LEU A 10 29.77 29.81 36.79
N THR A 11 29.06 28.88 37.42
CA THR A 11 29.66 27.76 38.16
C THR A 11 28.92 26.49 37.78
N ALA A 12 29.58 25.59 37.06
CA ALA A 12 29.10 24.25 36.77
C ALA A 12 29.10 23.38 38.04
N PRO A 13 28.14 22.45 38.17
CA PRO A 13 28.44 21.17 38.79
C PRO A 13 28.04 19.99 37.89
N ALA A 14 29.02 19.10 37.73
CA ALA A 14 28.96 17.65 37.65
C ALA A 14 27.69 17.01 37.04
N CYS A 15 27.89 16.49 35.82
CA CYS A 15 27.02 15.56 35.13
C CYS A 15 26.93 14.23 35.90
N THR A 16 25.85 14.03 36.67
CA THR A 16 25.34 12.69 36.99
C THR A 16 24.40 12.28 35.87
N ALA A 17 24.78 11.24 35.13
CA ALA A 17 23.93 10.59 34.14
C ALA A 17 22.72 9.96 34.84
N LEU A 18 21.61 10.70 34.86
CA LEU A 18 20.27 10.16 35.03
C LEU A 18 19.80 9.76 33.63
N SER A 19 19.54 8.47 33.47
CA SER A 19 18.78 7.88 32.39
C SER A 19 17.58 8.77 32.04
N GLY A 20 17.62 9.41 30.88
CA GLY A 20 16.52 10.21 30.37
C GLY A 20 15.34 9.30 30.05
N GLN A 21 14.34 9.26 30.93
CA GLN A 21 12.98 9.12 30.47
C GLN A 21 12.68 10.38 29.65
N ALA A 22 12.32 10.21 28.38
CA ALA A 22 11.76 11.29 27.59
C ALA A 22 10.49 11.78 28.32
N VAL A 23 10.59 12.91 29.00
CA VAL A 23 9.44 13.62 29.54
C VAL A 23 8.70 14.15 28.33
N ARG A 24 7.57 13.53 27.99
CA ARG A 24 6.57 14.10 27.08
C ARG A 24 6.35 15.54 27.53
N ALA A 25 6.46 16.52 26.63
CA ALA A 25 5.99 17.87 26.95
C ALA A 25 4.56 17.73 27.47
N ASP A 26 4.30 18.16 28.71
CA ASP A 26 3.02 17.94 29.40
C ASP A 26 1.89 18.38 28.47
N ALA A 27 1.17 17.41 27.90
CA ALA A 27 -0.06 17.69 27.19
C ALA A 27 -0.96 18.49 28.15
N PRO A 28 -1.63 19.55 27.70
CA PRO A 28 -2.59 20.24 28.56
C PRO A 28 -3.62 19.19 28.96
N ARG A 29 -3.69 18.88 30.27
CA ARG A 29 -4.64 17.92 30.86
C ARG A 29 -5.80 18.71 31.48
N PRO A 30 -6.71 19.29 30.67
CA PRO A 30 -7.81 20.08 31.21
C PRO A 30 -8.84 19.17 31.87
N ASN A 31 -9.70 19.77 32.68
CA ASN A 31 -11.01 19.16 32.91
C ASN A 31 -11.80 19.17 31.60
N ILE A 32 -12.59 18.14 31.35
CA ILE A 32 -13.43 18.03 30.16
C ILE A 32 -14.90 17.96 30.62
N ILE A 33 -15.72 18.89 30.15
CA ILE A 33 -17.17 18.85 30.32
C ILE A 33 -17.79 18.70 28.94
N HIS A 34 -18.51 17.60 28.73
CA HIS A 34 -19.25 17.37 27.50
C HIS A 34 -20.74 17.42 27.82
N ILE A 35 -21.44 18.39 27.26
CA ILE A 35 -22.86 18.68 27.50
C ILE A 35 -23.63 18.19 26.29
N LEU A 36 -24.46 17.18 26.49
CA LEU A 36 -25.23 16.53 25.44
C LEU A 36 -26.73 16.77 25.67
N ALA A 37 -27.35 17.52 24.76
CA ALA A 37 -28.81 17.67 24.69
C ALA A 37 -29.45 16.43 24.02
N ASP A 38 -30.74 16.22 24.27
CA ASP A 38 -31.53 15.08 23.76
C ASP A 38 -32.65 15.63 22.88
N ASP A 39 -32.61 15.33 21.58
CA ASP A 39 -33.54 15.80 20.54
C ASP A 39 -33.50 17.33 20.26
N LEU A 40 -32.33 17.97 20.42
CA LEU A 40 -32.16 19.40 20.10
C LEU A 40 -31.70 19.60 18.64
N GLY A 41 -32.61 20.12 17.81
CA GLY A 41 -32.30 20.43 16.42
C GLY A 41 -31.31 21.58 16.23
N TRP A 42 -30.58 21.57 15.10
CA TRP A 42 -29.53 22.55 14.78
C TRP A 42 -29.98 24.02 14.86
N GLY A 43 -31.19 24.33 14.38
CA GLY A 43 -31.77 25.70 14.37
C GLY A 43 -32.42 26.13 15.69
N SER A 44 -32.24 25.36 16.77
CA SER A 44 -32.87 25.62 18.07
C SER A 44 -32.09 26.58 18.97
N VAL A 45 -30.86 26.95 18.57
CA VAL A 45 -29.94 27.80 19.34
C VAL A 45 -29.65 29.12 18.60
N GLY A 46 -29.41 30.18 19.37
CA GLY A 46 -29.28 31.55 18.85
C GLY A 46 -28.08 31.73 17.93
N PHE A 47 -26.94 31.09 18.22
CA PHE A 47 -25.76 31.14 17.35
C PHE A 47 -25.96 30.51 15.96
N ASN A 48 -27.01 29.68 15.80
CA ASN A 48 -27.46 29.10 14.53
C ASN A 48 -28.68 29.82 13.93
N GLY A 49 -29.01 31.02 14.45
CA GLY A 49 -30.04 31.90 13.88
C GLY A 49 -31.41 31.86 14.57
N GLN A 50 -31.57 31.12 15.67
CA GLN A 50 -32.80 31.14 16.45
C GLN A 50 -33.05 32.53 17.07
N THR A 51 -34.25 33.07 16.93
CA THR A 51 -34.58 34.42 17.43
C THR A 51 -35.76 34.45 18.40
N GLN A 52 -36.53 33.36 18.48
CA GLN A 52 -37.72 33.27 19.32
C GLN A 52 -37.44 32.54 20.64
N ILE A 53 -36.46 31.63 20.65
CA ILE A 53 -36.01 30.91 21.85
C ILE A 53 -34.74 31.57 22.38
N ALA A 54 -34.72 31.95 23.66
CA ALA A 54 -33.59 32.58 24.31
C ALA A 54 -32.57 31.53 24.76
N THR A 55 -31.36 31.57 24.18
CA THR A 55 -30.18 30.79 24.57
C THR A 55 -28.93 31.65 24.84
N PRO A 56 -29.02 32.70 25.67
CA PRO A 56 -27.92 33.66 25.82
C PRO A 56 -26.61 33.07 26.37
N ASN A 57 -26.65 32.01 27.18
CA ASN A 57 -25.44 31.41 27.75
C ASN A 57 -24.73 30.51 26.73
N ILE A 58 -25.49 29.71 25.98
CA ILE A 58 -24.97 28.88 24.88
C ILE A 58 -24.41 29.79 23.77
N ASP A 59 -25.12 30.87 23.42
CA ASP A 59 -24.65 31.86 22.45
C ASP A 59 -23.36 32.54 22.91
N GLN A 60 -23.21 32.74 24.22
CA GLN A 60 -21.97 33.27 24.80
C GLN A 60 -20.82 32.25 24.71
N LEU A 61 -21.07 30.94 24.91
CA LEU A 61 -20.06 29.91 24.64
C LEU A 61 -19.58 29.98 23.19
N ALA A 62 -20.50 30.13 22.23
CA ALA A 62 -20.16 30.25 20.81
C ALA A 62 -19.37 31.53 20.49
N ALA A 63 -19.79 32.67 21.06
CA ALA A 63 -19.11 33.94 20.87
C ALA A 63 -17.68 33.97 21.47
N GLN A 64 -17.44 33.16 22.51
CA GLN A 64 -16.15 33.11 23.21
C GLN A 64 -15.32 31.86 22.88
N GLY A 65 -15.88 30.92 22.13
CA GLY A 65 -15.26 29.65 21.74
C GLY A 65 -15.22 29.49 20.23
N MET A 66 -15.37 28.24 19.80
CA MET A 66 -15.41 27.82 18.40
C MET A 66 -16.75 27.15 18.10
N ARG A 67 -17.44 27.60 17.05
CA ARG A 67 -18.62 26.90 16.52
C ARG A 67 -18.20 25.94 15.39
N PHE A 68 -18.86 24.79 15.33
CA PHE A 68 -18.70 23.84 14.24
C PHE A 68 -19.93 23.92 13.33
N GLU A 69 -19.70 24.24 12.05
CA GLU A 69 -20.79 24.37 11.06
C GLU A 69 -21.21 23.01 10.48
N ASN A 70 -20.41 21.97 10.70
CA ASN A 70 -20.62 20.62 10.16
C ASN A 70 -20.34 19.56 11.24
N SER A 71 -21.22 19.44 12.23
CA SER A 71 -21.07 18.46 13.32
C SER A 71 -22.25 17.49 13.34
N TYR A 72 -21.97 16.20 13.41
CA TYR A 72 -22.96 15.15 13.17
C TYR A 72 -23.11 14.15 14.33
N SER A 73 -24.25 13.50 14.38
CA SER A 73 -24.60 12.42 15.29
C SER A 73 -25.37 11.32 14.54
N ALA A 74 -25.67 10.20 15.20
CA ALA A 74 -26.64 9.25 14.67
C ALA A 74 -28.06 9.87 14.65
N PRO A 75 -29.01 9.30 13.89
CA PRO A 75 -30.37 9.83 13.79
C PRO A 75 -31.24 9.57 15.04
N VAL A 76 -30.72 8.85 16.04
CA VAL A 76 -31.42 8.46 17.27
C VAL A 76 -30.46 8.34 18.47
N CYS A 77 -31.01 8.44 19.69
CA CYS A 77 -30.27 8.60 20.94
C CYS A 77 -29.25 7.51 21.26
N ALA A 78 -29.64 6.22 21.24
CA ALA A 78 -28.78 5.14 21.73
C ALA A 78 -27.49 4.97 20.90
N PRO A 79 -27.57 4.91 19.55
CA PRO A 79 -26.37 4.88 18.71
C PRO A 79 -25.50 6.12 18.85
N SER A 80 -26.05 7.33 18.91
CA SER A 80 -25.26 8.55 19.10
C SER A 80 -24.44 8.54 20.39
N ARG A 81 -25.06 8.07 21.48
CA ARG A 81 -24.37 7.93 22.78
C ARG A 81 -23.32 6.83 22.71
N ALA A 82 -23.59 5.73 22.01
CA ALA A 82 -22.59 4.70 21.76
C ALA A 82 -21.38 5.25 21.00
N MET A 83 -21.60 6.02 19.92
CA MET A 83 -20.53 6.67 19.16
C MET A 83 -19.66 7.55 20.06
N LEU A 84 -20.30 8.43 20.82
CA LEU A 84 -19.63 9.34 21.76
C LEU A 84 -18.70 8.60 22.74
N TYR A 85 -19.16 7.47 23.28
CA TYR A 85 -18.43 6.76 24.32
C TYR A 85 -17.40 5.77 23.81
N THR A 86 -17.60 5.15 22.65
CA THR A 86 -16.73 4.07 22.14
C THR A 86 -15.78 4.52 21.03
N GLY A 87 -16.04 5.66 20.39
CA GLY A 87 -15.25 6.13 19.25
C GLY A 87 -15.50 5.36 17.94
N PHE A 88 -16.55 4.53 17.88
CA PHE A 88 -16.98 3.83 16.66
C PHE A 88 -18.26 4.45 16.10
N HIS A 89 -18.38 4.53 14.77
CA HIS A 89 -19.67 4.83 14.14
C HIS A 89 -20.62 3.62 14.22
N GLN A 90 -21.89 3.79 13.82
CA GLN A 90 -22.92 2.75 13.99
C GLN A 90 -22.54 1.41 13.36
N GLY A 91 -21.88 1.40 12.19
CA GLY A 91 -21.46 0.18 11.50
C GLY A 91 -20.37 -0.67 12.17
N HIS A 92 -19.72 -0.13 13.22
CA HIS A 92 -18.73 -0.84 14.03
C HIS A 92 -19.15 -0.93 15.51
N GLY A 93 -20.17 -0.17 15.92
CA GLY A 93 -20.73 -0.16 17.26
C GLY A 93 -21.63 -1.36 17.56
N SER A 94 -21.80 -1.67 18.86
CA SER A 94 -22.71 -2.71 19.34
C SER A 94 -24.19 -2.27 19.37
N LEU A 95 -24.46 -0.99 19.13
CA LEU A 95 -25.76 -0.35 19.28
C LEU A 95 -26.08 0.49 18.04
N ASP A 96 -27.01 0.01 17.23
CA ASP A 96 -27.42 0.60 15.95
C ASP A 96 -28.90 1.04 15.93
N GLY A 97 -29.62 0.85 17.05
CA GLY A 97 -30.99 1.32 17.26
C GLY A 97 -31.37 1.50 18.75
N ASN A 98 -32.59 1.98 19.01
CA ASN A 98 -33.13 2.21 20.37
C ASN A 98 -33.77 0.95 21.01
N ASP A 99 -33.17 -0.23 20.87
CA ASP A 99 -33.75 -1.49 21.38
C ASP A 99 -33.56 -1.66 22.90
N GLU A 100 -34.52 -1.13 23.68
CA GLU A 100 -34.43 -0.90 25.13
C GLU A 100 -34.36 -2.15 26.04
N ILE A 101 -34.38 -3.39 25.52
CA ILE A 101 -34.56 -4.60 26.34
C ILE A 101 -33.45 -5.66 26.14
N THR A 102 -32.72 -5.65 25.03
CA THR A 102 -31.72 -6.71 24.70
C THR A 102 -30.36 -6.22 24.20
N ALA A 103 -30.24 -4.96 23.78
CA ALA A 103 -29.02 -4.38 23.21
C ALA A 103 -28.45 -3.30 24.16
N GLY A 104 -27.82 -3.71 25.26
CA GLY A 104 -27.00 -2.81 26.07
C GLY A 104 -25.51 -3.03 25.76
N PHE A 105 -24.64 -2.17 26.27
CA PHE A 105 -23.19 -2.36 26.14
C PHE A 105 -22.73 -3.72 26.68
N ARG A 106 -21.77 -4.32 25.98
CA ARG A 106 -21.13 -5.58 26.33
C ARG A 106 -20.06 -5.33 27.38
N ALA A 107 -19.65 -6.37 28.13
CA ALA A 107 -18.64 -6.19 29.18
C ALA A 107 -17.26 -5.80 28.62
N GLU A 108 -17.00 -6.18 27.37
CA GLU A 108 -15.78 -5.91 26.61
C GLU A 108 -15.78 -4.56 25.88
N ASP A 109 -16.90 -3.84 25.83
CA ASP A 109 -16.94 -2.51 25.18
C ASP A 109 -16.06 -1.53 25.98
N VAL A 110 -15.02 -1.01 25.32
CA VAL A 110 -14.09 -0.02 25.89
C VAL A 110 -14.62 1.39 25.63
N MET A 111 -14.64 2.23 26.66
CA MET A 111 -15.16 3.59 26.58
C MET A 111 -14.18 4.66 27.04
N THR A 112 -14.37 5.88 26.54
CA THR A 112 -13.55 7.08 26.84
C THR A 112 -13.15 7.20 28.31
N PRO A 113 -14.08 7.20 29.30
CA PRO A 113 -13.72 7.27 30.73
C PRO A 113 -12.81 6.14 31.22
N GLN A 114 -12.94 4.90 30.71
CA GLN A 114 -12.02 3.80 31.06
C GLN A 114 -10.61 4.06 30.55
N VAL A 115 -10.49 4.61 29.34
CA VAL A 115 -9.20 4.86 28.69
C VAL A 115 -8.47 6.01 29.40
N ILE A 116 -9.14 7.13 29.65
CA ILE A 116 -8.52 8.31 30.27
C ILE A 116 -8.31 8.15 31.79
N ALA A 117 -8.94 7.17 32.43
CA ALA A 117 -8.64 6.82 33.83
C ALA A 117 -7.16 6.42 34.02
N ALA A 118 -6.52 5.80 33.02
CA ALA A 118 -5.08 5.52 33.04
C ALA A 118 -4.22 6.79 33.07
N ALA A 119 -4.75 7.90 32.54
CA ALA A 119 -4.19 9.24 32.64
C ALA A 119 -4.68 9.99 33.88
N GLY A 120 -5.25 9.29 34.88
CA GLY A 120 -5.62 9.85 36.18
C GLY A 120 -6.89 10.71 36.20
N TYR A 121 -7.74 10.63 35.16
CA TYR A 121 -9.02 11.33 35.15
C TYR A 121 -10.05 10.66 36.07
N ASN A 122 -10.75 11.46 36.88
CA ASN A 122 -12.03 11.05 37.47
C ASN A 122 -13.14 11.25 36.44
N SER A 123 -14.14 10.36 36.39
CA SER A 123 -15.18 10.44 35.36
C SER A 123 -16.58 10.39 35.95
N ALA A 124 -17.45 11.33 35.57
CA ALA A 124 -18.83 11.38 35.98
C ALA A 124 -19.79 11.46 34.80
N ILE A 125 -20.98 10.88 34.96
CA ILE A 125 -22.11 11.09 34.05
C ILE A 125 -23.37 11.47 34.81
N PHE A 126 -23.99 12.58 34.43
CA PHE A 126 -25.24 13.06 35.00
C PHE A 126 -26.31 13.17 33.92
N GLY A 127 -27.40 12.43 34.10
CA GLY A 127 -28.55 12.41 33.19
C GLY A 127 -28.76 11.09 32.48
N LYS A 128 -29.04 11.13 31.18
CA LYS A 128 -29.47 9.96 30.40
C LYS A 128 -28.28 9.09 29.99
N TRP A 129 -28.10 7.98 30.69
CA TRP A 129 -27.23 6.89 30.23
C TRP A 129 -27.95 6.02 29.22
N GLY A 130 -29.15 5.53 29.59
CA GLY A 130 -30.05 4.82 28.68
C GLY A 130 -30.00 3.29 28.73
N PHE A 131 -28.99 2.69 29.37
CA PHE A 131 -28.77 1.24 29.36
C PHE A 131 -28.68 0.58 30.73
N GLY A 132 -29.07 -0.70 30.82
CA GLY A 132 -28.78 -1.56 31.98
C GLY A 132 -29.88 -1.66 33.05
N ALA A 133 -31.05 -1.03 32.87
CA ALA A 133 -32.19 -1.25 33.74
C ALA A 133 -33.54 -1.38 33.00
N THR A 134 -34.52 -1.98 33.66
CA THR A 134 -35.92 -1.91 33.26
C THR A 134 -36.47 -0.49 33.46
N GLN A 135 -37.49 -0.10 32.68
CA GLN A 135 -38.13 1.22 32.79
C GLN A 135 -38.73 1.49 34.18
N GLY A 136 -39.25 0.44 34.85
CA GLY A 136 -40.01 0.60 36.10
C GLY A 136 -41.37 1.29 35.88
N SER A 137 -42.00 1.73 36.96
CA SER A 137 -43.22 2.55 36.93
C SER A 137 -43.36 3.37 38.22
N ALA A 138 -44.37 4.25 38.30
CA ALA A 138 -44.65 5.02 39.52
C ALA A 138 -44.81 4.14 40.79
N SER A 139 -45.28 2.89 40.64
CA SER A 139 -45.50 1.94 41.74
C SER A 139 -44.46 0.82 41.82
N VAL A 140 -43.67 0.59 40.78
CA VAL A 140 -42.68 -0.49 40.70
C VAL A 140 -41.31 0.11 40.47
N ALA A 141 -40.38 -0.09 41.40
CA ALA A 141 -39.01 0.37 41.24
C ALA A 141 -38.34 -0.33 40.03
N PRO A 142 -37.55 0.39 39.23
CA PRO A 142 -36.77 -0.23 38.16
C PRO A 142 -35.70 -1.15 38.75
N VAL A 143 -35.29 -2.16 37.99
CA VAL A 143 -34.28 -3.14 38.39
C VAL A 143 -33.21 -3.26 37.31
N VAL A 144 -31.98 -3.53 37.72
CA VAL A 144 -30.87 -3.80 36.80
C VAL A 144 -31.19 -5.07 36.00
N ASN A 145 -31.15 -4.99 34.67
CA ASN A 145 -31.33 -6.13 33.77
C ASN A 145 -30.03 -6.55 33.06
N SER A 146 -29.04 -5.66 32.97
CA SER A 146 -27.69 -5.96 32.49
C SER A 146 -26.67 -5.23 33.36
N THR A 147 -25.88 -5.99 34.11
CA THR A 147 -24.77 -5.41 34.87
C THR A 147 -23.64 -4.97 33.97
N ALA A 148 -23.40 -5.65 32.85
CA ALA A 148 -22.35 -5.30 31.91
C ALA A 148 -22.53 -3.85 31.44
N SER A 149 -23.76 -3.48 31.10
CA SER A 149 -24.10 -2.18 30.52
C SER A 149 -24.20 -1.02 31.52
N LEU A 150 -23.75 -1.19 32.77
CA LEU A 150 -23.80 -0.13 33.78
C LEU A 150 -22.64 0.86 33.58
N PRO A 151 -22.87 2.18 33.77
CA PRO A 151 -21.83 3.20 33.52
C PRO A 151 -20.59 3.00 34.39
N ASN A 152 -20.76 2.49 35.61
CA ASN A 152 -19.66 2.23 36.54
C ASN A 152 -18.78 1.04 36.16
N ASN A 153 -19.24 0.18 35.25
CA ASN A 153 -18.43 -0.88 34.67
C ASN A 153 -17.67 -0.40 33.43
N HIS A 154 -18.04 0.78 32.93
CA HIS A 154 -17.39 1.48 31.83
C HIS A 154 -16.70 2.77 32.30
N GLY A 155 -16.07 2.77 33.47
CA GLY A 155 -15.13 3.81 33.88
C GLY A 155 -15.72 5.07 34.52
N PHE A 156 -17.04 5.28 34.48
CA PHE A 156 -17.67 6.37 35.24
C PHE A 156 -17.68 6.06 36.75
N THR A 157 -16.97 6.82 37.55
CA THR A 157 -16.96 6.67 39.01
C THR A 157 -18.23 7.23 39.64
N ASP A 158 -18.79 8.29 39.05
CA ASP A 158 -19.96 8.99 39.56
C ASP A 158 -21.08 9.00 38.53
N PHE A 159 -22.26 8.59 38.97
CA PHE A 159 -23.46 8.53 38.15
C PHE A 159 -24.64 9.10 38.92
N TYR A 160 -25.47 9.89 38.24
CA TYR A 160 -26.81 10.25 38.70
C TYR A 160 -27.74 10.46 37.50
N GLY A 161 -28.81 9.67 37.38
CA GLY A 161 -29.72 9.81 36.24
C GLY A 161 -30.52 8.56 35.88
N TYR A 162 -30.61 8.26 34.59
CA TYR A 162 -31.47 7.21 34.02
C TYR A 162 -30.66 6.13 33.31
N LEU A 163 -30.89 4.87 33.70
CA LEU A 163 -30.35 3.67 33.05
C LEU A 163 -31.29 3.08 31.97
N ASN A 164 -32.36 3.77 31.62
CA ASN A 164 -33.32 3.32 30.61
C ASN A 164 -33.84 4.54 29.83
N HIS A 165 -33.85 4.43 28.50
CA HIS A 165 -34.37 5.47 27.61
C HIS A 165 -35.82 5.84 27.93
N GLY A 166 -36.73 4.86 27.93
CA GLY A 166 -38.14 5.03 28.28
C GLY A 166 -38.40 5.73 29.63
N ALA A 167 -37.57 5.48 30.64
CA ALA A 167 -37.71 6.11 31.96
C ALA A 167 -37.29 7.58 31.98
N ALA A 168 -36.37 7.95 31.08
CA ALA A 168 -35.87 9.32 30.92
C ALA A 168 -36.90 10.26 30.28
N HIS A 169 -38.00 9.73 29.73
CA HIS A 169 -39.09 10.50 29.15
C HIS A 169 -40.04 11.09 30.22
N ASP A 170 -39.96 10.64 31.47
CA ASP A 170 -40.74 11.18 32.59
C ASP A 170 -39.92 12.19 33.40
N TYR A 171 -40.24 13.48 33.23
CA TYR A 171 -39.54 14.59 33.88
C TYR A 171 -39.86 14.75 35.37
N PHE A 172 -40.79 13.96 35.92
CA PHE A 172 -41.08 13.87 37.35
C PHE A 172 -40.96 12.43 37.86
N ASN A 173 -40.17 11.60 37.16
CA ASN A 173 -39.99 10.22 37.51
C ASN A 173 -39.56 10.08 38.97
N LYS A 174 -40.27 9.22 39.70
CA LYS A 174 -40.02 8.93 41.11
C LYS A 174 -38.67 8.27 41.34
N TRP A 175 -38.19 7.47 40.40
CA TRP A 175 -37.00 6.63 40.57
C TRP A 175 -35.84 7.19 39.76
N MET A 176 -34.80 7.63 40.46
CA MET A 176 -33.51 8.02 39.87
C MET A 176 -32.45 6.99 40.24
N TRP A 177 -31.42 6.84 39.43
CA TRP A 177 -30.26 6.02 39.75
C TRP A 177 -29.09 6.89 40.19
N GLN A 178 -28.25 6.38 41.09
CA GLN A 178 -27.03 7.05 41.49
C GLN A 178 -25.93 6.04 41.85
N THR A 179 -24.66 6.45 41.83
CA THR A 179 -23.55 5.61 42.31
C THR A 179 -23.78 5.14 43.75
N SER A 180 -23.43 3.87 44.02
CA SER A 180 -23.50 3.28 45.36
C SER A 180 -22.19 2.57 45.72
N GLY A 181 -21.84 2.55 47.01
CA GLY A 181 -20.67 1.79 47.51
C GLY A 181 -20.89 0.27 47.64
N ALA A 182 -21.90 -0.30 46.98
CA ALA A 182 -22.32 -1.71 47.10
C ALA A 182 -22.08 -2.50 45.79
N PRO A 183 -22.18 -3.86 45.79
CA PRO A 183 -22.02 -4.66 44.58
C PRO A 183 -23.13 -4.36 43.54
N GLN A 184 -22.74 -4.15 42.28
CA GLN A 184 -23.49 -3.38 41.25
C GLN A 184 -23.51 -1.90 41.62
N GLY A 185 -22.46 -1.16 41.25
CA GLY A 185 -22.09 0.17 41.77
C GLY A 185 -23.07 1.33 41.56
N VAL A 186 -24.36 1.05 41.37
CA VAL A 186 -25.48 2.00 41.28
C VAL A 186 -26.68 1.50 42.11
N SER A 187 -27.45 2.42 42.68
CA SER A 187 -28.70 2.10 43.39
C SER A 187 -29.79 3.12 43.08
N THR A 188 -31.05 2.73 43.30
CA THR A 188 -32.18 3.64 43.13
C THR A 188 -32.30 4.60 44.31
N THR A 189 -32.61 5.85 44.00
CA THR A 189 -32.96 6.91 44.95
C THR A 189 -34.31 7.52 44.58
N ILE A 190 -35.00 8.06 45.58
CA ILE A 190 -36.36 8.57 45.42
C ILE A 190 -36.33 10.08 45.12
N ASN A 191 -36.88 10.46 43.97
CA ASN A 191 -37.24 11.82 43.64
C ASN A 191 -38.59 12.17 44.29
N SER A 192 -38.57 12.58 45.57
CA SER A 192 -39.77 13.04 46.30
C SER A 192 -39.68 14.48 46.79
N GLY A 193 -38.67 15.26 46.40
CA GLY A 193 -38.46 16.61 46.94
C GLY A 193 -38.23 16.66 48.46
N GLY A 194 -37.83 15.54 49.07
CA GLY A 194 -37.67 15.37 50.52
C GLY A 194 -38.84 14.66 51.22
N PRO A 195 -38.80 14.50 52.56
CA PRO A 195 -39.85 13.85 53.33
C PRO A 195 -41.21 14.57 53.20
N GLY A 196 -42.16 13.96 52.48
CA GLY A 196 -43.51 14.51 52.25
C GLY A 196 -43.63 15.51 51.10
N GLY A 197 -42.57 15.69 50.30
CA GLY A 197 -42.58 16.55 49.11
C GLY A 197 -43.18 15.90 47.85
N THR A 198 -43.31 16.70 46.80
CA THR A 198 -43.63 16.24 45.44
C THR A 198 -42.35 15.98 44.65
N ALA A 199 -42.41 15.11 43.64
CA ALA A 199 -41.29 14.90 42.73
C ALA A 199 -40.82 16.25 42.12
N GLN A 200 -39.51 16.42 42.03
CA GLN A 200 -38.88 17.58 41.42
C GLN A 200 -38.65 17.34 39.93
N TYR A 201 -38.60 18.41 39.16
CA TYR A 201 -38.30 18.35 37.74
C TYR A 201 -36.87 17.82 37.53
N THR A 202 -36.72 16.73 36.80
CA THR A 202 -35.48 15.93 36.82
C THR A 202 -34.30 16.62 36.17
N HIS A 203 -34.52 17.52 35.20
CA HIS A 203 -33.49 18.38 34.66
C HIS A 203 -32.80 19.22 35.75
N ASP A 204 -33.56 19.81 36.69
CA ASP A 204 -32.99 20.61 37.78
C ASP A 204 -32.13 19.77 38.71
N LEU A 205 -32.51 18.51 38.93
CA LEU A 205 -31.75 17.57 39.74
C LEU A 205 -30.42 17.21 39.07
N ILE A 206 -30.44 16.97 37.75
CA ILE A 206 -29.25 16.68 36.94
C ILE A 206 -28.32 17.91 36.94
N ALA A 207 -28.84 19.10 36.66
CA ALA A 207 -28.06 20.34 36.68
C ALA A 207 -27.41 20.60 38.05
N ALA A 208 -28.18 20.46 39.14
CA ALA A 208 -27.66 20.61 40.49
C ALA A 208 -26.58 19.57 40.82
N LYS A 209 -26.66 18.36 40.25
CA LYS A 209 -25.64 17.32 40.43
C LYS A 209 -24.34 17.65 39.70
N SER A 210 -24.42 18.17 38.48
CA SER A 210 -23.25 18.66 37.75
C SER A 210 -22.53 19.78 38.51
N GLU A 211 -23.27 20.76 39.05
CA GLU A 211 -22.67 21.83 39.87
C GLU A 211 -22.04 21.31 41.16
N GLN A 212 -22.68 20.33 41.82
CA GLN A 212 -22.14 19.69 43.03
C GLN A 212 -20.83 18.95 42.74
N TYR A 213 -20.72 18.32 41.57
CA TYR A 213 -19.51 17.61 41.16
C TYR A 213 -18.36 18.58 40.92
N VAL A 214 -18.59 19.67 40.20
CA VAL A 214 -17.59 20.75 40.03
C VAL A 214 -17.13 21.27 41.38
N ALA A 215 -18.06 21.62 42.28
CA ALA A 215 -17.72 22.11 43.61
C ALA A 215 -16.90 21.09 44.44
N ALA A 216 -17.13 19.79 44.24
CA ALA A 216 -16.43 18.73 44.96
C ALA A 216 -15.01 18.46 44.42
N HIS A 217 -14.78 18.69 43.12
CA HIS A 217 -13.54 18.29 42.44
C HIS A 217 -12.67 19.46 41.95
N ALA A 218 -13.13 20.70 42.02
CA ALA A 218 -12.36 21.85 41.54
C ALA A 218 -11.02 22.06 42.25
N ALA A 219 -10.91 21.60 43.51
CA ALA A 219 -9.67 21.68 44.30
C ALA A 219 -8.76 20.45 44.15
N ASP A 220 -9.17 19.43 43.38
CA ASP A 220 -8.38 18.23 43.18
C ASP A 220 -7.23 18.48 42.18
N GLU A 221 -6.08 17.82 42.41
CA GLU A 221 -4.98 17.81 41.42
C GLU A 221 -5.30 16.94 40.19
N ALA A 222 -6.20 15.97 40.36
CA ALA A 222 -6.62 15.06 39.29
C ALA A 222 -7.67 15.75 38.41
N PRO A 223 -7.50 15.78 37.07
CA PRO A 223 -8.51 16.32 36.18
C PRO A 223 -9.76 15.44 36.19
N PHE A 224 -10.90 16.01 35.79
CA PHE A 224 -12.14 15.24 35.62
C PHE A 224 -12.68 15.30 34.19
N TYR A 225 -13.39 14.24 33.81
CA TYR A 225 -14.30 14.20 32.67
C TYR A 225 -15.74 14.12 33.18
N MET A 226 -16.60 15.06 32.80
CA MET A 226 -18.01 15.09 33.19
C MET A 226 -18.90 15.12 31.95
N GLU A 227 -19.65 14.05 31.74
CA GLU A 227 -20.73 13.99 30.76
C GLU A 227 -22.03 14.50 31.38
N VAL A 228 -22.58 15.58 30.83
CA VAL A 228 -23.85 16.17 31.24
C VAL A 228 -24.89 15.87 30.17
N ALA A 229 -25.51 14.70 30.29
CA ALA A 229 -26.47 14.15 29.34
C ALA A 229 -27.90 14.59 29.67
N TYR A 230 -28.24 15.86 29.37
CA TYR A 230 -29.59 16.38 29.60
C TYR A 230 -30.63 15.62 28.78
N THR A 231 -31.86 15.54 29.33
CA THR A 231 -33.01 14.88 28.67
C THR A 231 -33.91 15.86 27.92
N ILE A 232 -33.74 17.17 28.11
CA ILE A 232 -34.54 18.18 27.41
C ILE A 232 -33.85 18.58 26.10
N PRO A 233 -34.60 18.89 25.03
CA PRO A 233 -36.07 19.04 24.96
C PRO A 233 -36.85 17.79 24.45
N HIS A 234 -36.39 16.57 24.72
CA HIS A 234 -37.06 15.33 24.32
C HIS A 234 -38.57 15.32 24.66
N PHE A 235 -39.36 14.51 23.93
CA PHE A 235 -40.85 14.53 23.99
C PHE A 235 -41.45 14.44 25.42
N ASP A 236 -42.75 14.74 25.55
CA ASP A 236 -43.46 15.09 26.81
C ASP A 236 -43.21 16.53 27.29
N LEU A 237 -43.25 17.45 26.32
CA LEU A 237 -42.99 18.88 26.52
C LEU A 237 -43.87 19.49 27.61
N ASP A 238 -45.14 19.09 27.68
CA ASP A 238 -46.12 19.69 28.58
C ASP A 238 -45.75 19.57 30.07
N ALA A 239 -44.88 18.62 30.45
CA ALA A 239 -44.38 18.44 31.80
C ALA A 239 -43.78 19.74 32.38
N ILE A 240 -43.12 20.57 31.55
CA ILE A 240 -42.49 21.81 32.04
C ILE A 240 -43.50 22.81 32.61
N SER A 241 -44.77 22.75 32.17
CA SER A 241 -45.83 23.62 32.71
C SER A 241 -46.05 23.44 34.22
N SER A 242 -45.74 22.24 34.74
CA SER A 242 -45.84 21.88 36.15
C SER A 242 -44.53 22.05 36.92
N ALA A 243 -43.42 22.33 36.22
CA ALA A 243 -42.13 22.59 36.85
C ALA A 243 -42.11 23.98 37.52
N PRO A 244 -41.26 24.21 38.53
CA PRO A 244 -41.04 25.54 39.06
C PRO A 244 -40.69 26.53 37.93
N GLY A 245 -41.41 27.65 37.87
CA GLY A 245 -41.28 28.65 36.80
C GLY A 245 -42.13 28.39 35.54
N GLY A 246 -42.66 27.18 35.34
CA GLY A 246 -43.53 26.84 34.21
C GLY A 246 -42.92 27.20 32.85
N TYR A 247 -43.70 27.88 32.01
CA TYR A 247 -43.25 28.41 30.71
C TYR A 247 -42.28 29.60 30.79
N GLY A 248 -41.90 30.05 31.99
CA GLY A 248 -40.97 31.17 32.18
C GLY A 248 -41.40 32.43 31.42
N VAL A 249 -40.47 33.00 30.65
CA VAL A 249 -40.68 34.21 29.84
C VAL A 249 -41.75 34.03 28.75
N TYR A 250 -42.02 32.80 28.31
CA TYR A 250 -42.96 32.48 27.24
C TYR A 250 -44.42 32.37 27.71
N ALA A 251 -44.68 32.39 29.03
CA ALA A 251 -46.04 32.36 29.56
C ALA A 251 -46.91 33.49 28.97
N SER A 252 -46.29 34.64 28.70
CA SER A 252 -46.93 35.84 28.14
C SER A 252 -47.22 35.78 26.63
N GLN A 253 -46.66 34.80 25.90
CA GLN A 253 -46.84 34.65 24.45
C GLN A 253 -48.25 34.13 24.12
N SER A 254 -49.25 35.00 24.04
CA SER A 254 -50.66 34.58 23.91
C SER A 254 -51.01 33.87 22.60
N THR A 255 -50.19 34.03 21.55
CA THR A 255 -50.39 33.41 20.23
C THR A 255 -49.76 32.04 20.09
N TRP A 256 -48.87 31.66 21.01
CA TRP A 256 -48.18 30.36 20.97
C TRP A 256 -49.04 29.27 21.59
N THR A 257 -48.99 28.07 21.03
CA THR A 257 -49.59 26.88 21.61
C THR A 257 -48.87 26.48 22.91
N PRO A 258 -49.51 25.69 23.80
CA PRO A 258 -48.83 25.15 24.98
C PRO A 258 -47.53 24.41 24.66
N GLN A 259 -47.51 23.60 23.60
CA GLN A 259 -46.31 22.86 23.19
C GLN A 259 -45.20 23.79 22.68
N GLN A 260 -45.51 24.85 21.92
CA GLN A 260 -44.52 25.84 21.49
C GLN A 260 -43.88 26.56 22.68
N LYS A 261 -44.69 26.94 23.67
CA LYS A 261 -44.17 27.54 24.92
C LYS A 261 -43.32 26.55 25.70
N ALA A 262 -43.76 25.29 25.77
CA ALA A 262 -43.06 24.25 26.50
C ALA A 262 -41.69 23.96 25.89
N TYR A 263 -41.61 23.78 24.57
CA TYR A 263 -40.37 23.56 23.84
C TYR A 263 -39.36 24.70 24.08
N ALA A 264 -39.78 25.95 23.86
CA ALA A 264 -38.93 27.11 24.09
C ALA A 264 -38.51 27.23 25.57
N ALA A 265 -39.42 26.93 26.51
CA ALA A 265 -39.13 26.98 27.94
C ALA A 265 -38.11 25.91 28.36
N MET A 266 -38.16 24.70 27.79
CA MET A 266 -37.19 23.64 28.05
C MET A 266 -35.80 24.06 27.60
N ILE A 267 -35.66 24.56 26.37
CA ILE A 267 -34.37 25.00 25.83
C ILE A 267 -33.82 26.19 26.62
N THR A 268 -34.63 27.20 26.93
CA THR A 268 -34.18 28.33 27.77
C THR A 268 -33.83 27.90 29.20
N ARG A 269 -34.47 26.86 29.74
CA ARG A 269 -34.11 26.30 31.04
C ARG A 269 -32.76 25.57 30.99
N MET A 270 -32.52 24.80 29.92
CA MET A 270 -31.21 24.16 29.68
C MET A 270 -30.10 25.21 29.59
N ASP A 271 -30.32 26.27 28.81
CA ASP A 271 -29.40 27.39 28.68
C ASP A 271 -29.08 28.03 30.04
N ALA A 272 -30.10 28.26 30.88
CA ALA A 272 -29.91 28.79 32.22
C ALA A 272 -29.10 27.86 33.13
N SER A 273 -29.33 26.54 33.04
CA SER A 273 -28.54 25.53 33.77
C SER A 273 -27.08 25.50 33.30
N ILE A 274 -26.82 25.67 32.00
CA ILE A 274 -25.47 25.81 31.46
C ILE A 274 -24.81 27.10 31.99
N GLY A 275 -25.54 28.22 32.01
CA GLY A 275 -25.05 29.46 32.62
C GLY A 275 -24.69 29.31 34.11
N SER A 276 -25.51 28.58 34.87
CA SER A 276 -25.24 28.24 36.27
C SER A 276 -23.98 27.38 36.41
N LEU A 277 -23.82 26.36 35.56
CA LEU A 277 -22.63 25.52 35.54
C LEU A 277 -21.36 26.33 35.20
N MET A 278 -21.42 27.22 34.21
CA MET A 278 -20.30 28.10 33.87
C MET A 278 -19.96 29.05 35.03
N SER A 279 -20.96 29.59 35.72
CA SER A 279 -20.75 30.42 36.91
C SER A 279 -20.12 29.62 38.06
N ARG A 280 -20.47 28.33 38.18
CA ARG A 280 -19.84 27.42 39.14
C ARG A 280 -18.38 27.08 38.77
N LEU A 281 -17.97 27.16 37.50
CA LEU A 281 -16.56 27.05 37.11
C LEU A 281 -15.77 28.33 37.43
N ASP A 282 -16.44 29.49 37.43
CA ASP A 282 -15.87 30.77 37.86
C ASP A 282 -15.65 30.77 39.39
N ASP A 283 -16.66 30.35 40.16
CA ASP A 283 -16.64 30.28 41.63
C ASP A 283 -17.10 28.89 42.13
N PRO A 284 -16.19 27.89 42.15
CA PRO A 284 -16.52 26.52 42.58
C PRO A 284 -17.02 26.42 44.02
N ASN A 285 -16.51 27.25 44.93
CA ASN A 285 -16.82 27.18 46.36
C ASN A 285 -18.03 28.04 46.78
N ASN A 286 -18.50 28.91 45.88
CA ASN A 286 -19.63 29.82 46.03
C ASN A 286 -19.44 30.95 47.06
N ASP A 287 -18.23 31.46 47.27
CA ASP A 287 -17.94 32.53 48.23
C ASP A 287 -17.99 33.94 47.64
N GLY A 288 -18.14 34.07 46.32
CA GLY A 288 -18.25 35.32 45.58
C GLY A 288 -16.90 35.90 45.11
N ASP A 289 -15.82 35.11 45.14
CA ASP A 289 -14.51 35.42 44.56
C ASP A 289 -14.09 34.35 43.55
N ASP A 290 -13.60 34.75 42.37
CA ASP A 290 -13.25 33.81 41.28
C ASP A 290 -11.78 33.36 41.35
N SER A 291 -11.12 33.50 42.51
CA SER A 291 -9.68 33.22 42.64
C SER A 291 -9.32 31.73 42.63
N ASP A 292 -10.31 30.86 42.85
CA ASP A 292 -10.24 29.40 42.68
C ASP A 292 -10.91 28.91 41.39
N SER A 293 -11.15 29.82 40.43
CA SER A 293 -11.72 29.45 39.13
C SER A 293 -10.88 28.39 38.42
N ILE A 294 -11.56 27.39 37.89
CA ILE A 294 -10.97 26.33 37.04
C ILE A 294 -11.32 26.50 35.57
N ARG A 295 -11.93 27.62 35.20
CA ARG A 295 -12.49 27.84 33.85
C ARG A 295 -11.44 27.84 32.74
N GLU A 296 -10.26 28.41 32.98
CA GLU A 296 -9.15 28.41 31.99
C GLU A 296 -8.54 27.02 31.78
N ASN A 297 -8.72 26.10 32.74
CA ASN A 297 -8.26 24.72 32.66
C ASN A 297 -9.41 23.75 32.37
N THR A 298 -10.53 24.21 31.81
CA THR A 298 -11.69 23.38 31.51
C THR A 298 -12.12 23.56 30.06
N LEU A 299 -12.12 22.47 29.29
CA LEU A 299 -12.76 22.38 27.99
C LEU A 299 -14.25 22.06 28.18
N VAL A 300 -15.11 22.91 27.62
CA VAL A 300 -16.57 22.68 27.59
C VAL A 300 -17.00 22.48 26.14
N ILE A 301 -17.62 21.34 25.85
CA ILE A 301 -18.22 21.04 24.55
C ILE A 301 -19.73 20.94 24.75
N PHE A 302 -20.52 21.62 23.93
CA PHE A 302 -21.97 21.50 23.89
C PHE A 302 -22.40 20.98 22.53
N THR A 303 -23.25 19.94 22.52
CA THR A 303 -23.81 19.34 21.31
C THR A 303 -25.18 18.66 21.58
N SER A 304 -25.75 18.00 20.57
CA SER A 304 -26.99 17.22 20.63
C SER A 304 -26.77 15.79 20.12
N ASP A 305 -27.54 14.83 20.66
CA ASP A 305 -27.46 13.42 20.25
C ASP A 305 -28.26 13.08 18.98
N ASN A 306 -29.04 14.01 18.43
CA ASN A 306 -29.71 13.93 17.13
C ASN A 306 -30.47 15.24 16.86
N GLY A 307 -31.05 15.31 15.67
CA GLY A 307 -31.93 16.40 15.26
C GLY A 307 -33.25 16.48 16.04
N GLY A 308 -33.99 17.56 15.81
CA GLY A 308 -35.27 17.82 16.46
C GLY A 308 -36.27 16.70 16.24
N SER A 309 -36.88 16.23 17.33
CA SER A 309 -37.83 15.12 17.30
C SER A 309 -39.24 15.56 16.90
N PRO A 310 -39.91 14.82 16.00
CA PRO A 310 -41.29 15.11 15.63
C PRO A 310 -42.23 14.95 16.84
N THR A 311 -42.96 16.00 17.24
CA THR A 311 -44.04 15.93 18.25
C THR A 311 -45.30 15.32 17.65
N GLU A 312 -46.33 15.02 18.45
CA GLU A 312 -47.61 14.43 17.98
C GLU A 312 -48.29 15.23 16.83
N ASP A 313 -47.90 16.49 16.60
CA ASP A 313 -48.34 17.35 15.50
C ASP A 313 -47.20 18.07 14.74
N ASN A 314 -45.92 17.78 15.01
CA ASN A 314 -44.74 18.52 14.55
C ASN A 314 -44.72 20.05 14.79
N ALA A 315 -45.71 20.61 15.48
CA ALA A 315 -45.98 22.04 15.45
C ALA A 315 -44.88 22.93 16.05
N PRO A 316 -44.11 22.54 17.08
CA PRO A 316 -43.00 23.34 17.59
C PRO A 316 -41.78 23.32 16.64
N ILE A 317 -41.49 22.18 16.02
CA ILE A 317 -40.31 21.99 15.15
C ILE A 317 -40.42 22.91 13.94
N ASP A 318 -41.55 22.86 13.23
CA ASP A 318 -41.80 23.72 12.05
C ASP A 318 -41.91 25.20 12.45
N PHE A 319 -42.56 25.50 13.57
CA PHE A 319 -42.79 26.88 14.01
C PHE A 319 -41.50 27.63 14.36
N PHE A 320 -40.55 26.93 14.99
CA PHE A 320 -39.27 27.51 15.38
C PHE A 320 -38.16 27.33 14.34
N ASN A 321 -38.42 26.61 13.24
CA ASN A 321 -37.38 26.15 12.33
C ASN A 321 -36.29 25.38 13.11
N ALA A 322 -36.71 24.44 13.96
CA ALA A 322 -35.83 23.86 14.98
C ALA A 322 -34.64 23.08 14.41
N ASN A 323 -34.74 22.58 13.17
CA ASN A 323 -33.64 21.94 12.45
C ASN A 323 -32.90 22.89 11.49
N GLY A 324 -33.23 24.18 11.50
CA GLY A 324 -32.71 25.14 10.52
C GLY A 324 -33.27 24.87 9.12
N ASP A 325 -32.51 25.26 8.10
CA ASP A 325 -32.89 25.03 6.69
C ASP A 325 -32.70 23.57 6.24
N PHE A 326 -32.27 22.70 7.17
CA PHE A 326 -32.01 21.29 6.93
C PHE A 326 -33.30 20.48 6.87
N ARG A 327 -33.35 19.50 5.96
CA ARG A 327 -34.50 18.63 5.77
C ARG A 327 -34.54 17.50 6.81
N GLY A 328 -35.74 17.10 7.18
CA GLY A 328 -35.96 15.96 8.07
C GLY A 328 -35.78 16.30 9.55
N GLY A 329 -35.67 15.26 10.37
CA GLY A 329 -35.59 15.32 11.82
C GLY A 329 -35.14 13.98 12.40
N LYS A 330 -35.20 13.81 13.72
CA LYS A 330 -34.92 12.52 14.38
C LYS A 330 -35.55 11.34 13.61
N PHE A 331 -34.84 10.21 13.56
CA PHE A 331 -35.11 9.01 12.73
C PHE A 331 -34.75 9.13 11.24
N GLU A 332 -34.47 10.32 10.71
CA GLU A 332 -34.13 10.48 9.29
C GLU A 332 -32.62 10.71 9.10
N LEU A 333 -32.07 10.19 8.00
CA LEU A 333 -30.65 10.39 7.64
C LEU A 333 -30.38 11.68 6.85
N TYR A 334 -31.42 12.50 6.64
CA TYR A 334 -31.26 13.86 6.16
C TYR A 334 -30.56 14.74 7.21
N GLU A 335 -29.98 15.86 6.80
CA GLU A 335 -29.23 16.81 7.65
C GLU A 335 -30.01 17.19 8.90
N GLY A 336 -31.33 17.39 8.81
CA GLY A 336 -32.14 17.78 9.96
C GLY A 336 -32.26 16.71 11.04
N GLY A 337 -31.90 15.45 10.75
CA GLY A 337 -31.89 14.34 11.71
C GLY A 337 -30.53 13.99 12.30
N ILE A 338 -29.45 14.27 11.58
CA ILE A 338 -28.07 13.89 11.98
C ILE A 338 -27.16 15.09 12.24
N HIS A 339 -27.50 16.30 11.80
CA HIS A 339 -26.68 17.49 11.99
C HIS A 339 -27.03 18.15 13.34
N SER A 340 -26.04 18.25 14.22
CA SER A 340 -26.16 18.76 15.59
C SER A 340 -25.56 20.16 15.76
N PRO A 341 -26.17 21.03 16.58
CA PRO A 341 -25.57 22.31 16.93
C PRO A 341 -24.38 22.09 17.88
N THR A 342 -23.15 22.44 17.46
CA THR A 342 -21.94 22.14 18.24
C THR A 342 -21.06 23.37 18.49
N VAL A 343 -20.64 23.54 19.74
CA VAL A 343 -19.68 24.56 20.17
C VAL A 343 -18.67 23.98 21.16
N ALA A 344 -17.40 24.37 21.01
CA ALA A 344 -16.34 24.10 21.97
C ALA A 344 -15.81 25.40 22.57
N TYR A 345 -15.62 25.42 23.89
CA TYR A 345 -15.18 26.57 24.66
C TYR A 345 -14.02 26.18 25.57
N TRP A 346 -12.89 26.87 25.43
CA TRP A 346 -11.72 26.70 26.28
C TRP A 346 -10.91 28.00 26.25
N PRO A 347 -11.12 28.90 27.23
CA PRO A 347 -10.55 30.25 27.16
C PRO A 347 -9.03 30.20 27.30
N GLY A 348 -8.34 30.99 26.48
CA GLY A 348 -6.87 30.99 26.40
C GLY A 348 -6.28 29.92 25.47
N THR A 349 -7.07 28.92 25.08
CA THR A 349 -6.65 27.84 24.16
C THR A 349 -7.39 27.92 22.82
N ILE A 350 -8.72 27.94 22.84
CA ILE A 350 -9.56 28.09 21.64
C ILE A 350 -9.67 29.58 21.29
N ALA A 351 -9.48 29.91 20.01
CA ALA A 351 -9.67 31.28 19.51
C ALA A 351 -11.14 31.70 19.63
N ALA A 352 -11.42 32.78 20.36
CA ALA A 352 -12.77 33.25 20.62
C ALA A 352 -13.49 33.71 19.33
N GLY A 353 -14.74 33.26 19.16
CA GLY A 353 -15.59 33.57 18.02
C GLY A 353 -15.14 32.90 16.72
N SER A 354 -14.30 31.87 16.81
CA SER A 354 -13.84 31.12 15.65
C SER A 354 -14.92 30.17 15.12
N VAL A 355 -14.74 29.75 13.87
CA VAL A 355 -15.64 28.85 13.17
C VAL A 355 -14.78 27.76 12.54
N SER A 356 -15.22 26.51 12.66
CA SER A 356 -14.64 25.36 11.99
C SER A 356 -15.65 24.78 11.00
N ASP A 357 -15.21 24.61 9.76
CA ASP A 357 -15.97 23.94 8.71
C ASP A 357 -15.62 22.44 8.61
N TYR A 358 -14.70 21.95 9.45
CA TYR A 358 -14.31 20.54 9.49
C TYR A 358 -15.51 19.65 9.82
N ARG A 359 -15.75 18.61 9.02
CA ARG A 359 -16.87 17.69 9.25
C ARG A 359 -16.48 16.67 10.29
N THR A 360 -17.15 16.71 11.44
CA THR A 360 -16.87 15.88 12.62
C THR A 360 -18.13 15.16 13.09
N ASP A 361 -18.01 14.01 13.73
CA ASP A 361 -19.13 13.35 14.39
C ASP A 361 -18.80 12.99 15.85
N LEU A 362 -19.80 12.48 16.58
CA LEU A 362 -19.61 12.11 17.99
C LEU A 362 -18.52 11.04 18.21
N ALA A 363 -18.17 10.22 17.20
CA ALA A 363 -17.12 9.21 17.35
C ALA A 363 -15.73 9.84 17.56
N ASP A 364 -15.52 11.07 17.08
CA ASP A 364 -14.26 11.81 17.21
C ASP A 364 -13.90 12.15 18.69
N PHE A 365 -14.87 12.07 19.61
CA PHE A 365 -14.67 12.45 21.00
C PHE A 365 -13.67 11.57 21.75
N MET A 366 -13.70 10.24 21.57
CA MET A 366 -12.76 9.35 22.27
C MET A 366 -11.31 9.72 21.91
N ALA A 367 -11.01 9.83 20.61
CA ALA A 367 -9.68 10.20 20.13
C ALA A 367 -9.24 11.56 20.68
N THR A 368 -10.15 12.54 20.65
CA THR A 368 -9.91 13.91 21.15
C THR A 368 -9.61 13.92 22.64
N ALA A 369 -10.43 13.24 23.45
CA ALA A 369 -10.26 13.15 24.89
C ALA A 369 -8.96 12.42 25.26
N THR A 370 -8.60 11.34 24.54
CA THR A 370 -7.35 10.63 24.79
C THR A 370 -6.12 11.45 24.43
N ASP A 371 -6.15 12.20 23.33
CA ASP A 371 -5.03 13.08 22.94
C ASP A 371 -4.79 14.18 23.97
N LEU A 372 -5.86 14.83 24.45
CA LEU A 372 -5.79 15.85 25.51
C LEU A 372 -5.38 15.25 26.86
N ALA A 373 -5.89 14.07 27.20
CA ALA A 373 -5.52 13.37 28.43
C ALA A 373 -4.08 12.85 28.39
N GLY A 374 -3.51 12.69 27.20
CA GLY A 374 -2.26 11.98 26.99
C GLY A 374 -2.38 10.47 27.18
N ALA A 375 -3.55 9.89 26.94
CA ALA A 375 -3.79 8.45 26.89
C ALA A 375 -3.73 7.92 25.44
N GLU A 376 -3.81 6.60 25.27
CA GLU A 376 -3.92 5.95 23.96
C GLU A 376 -5.31 5.31 23.83
N ALA A 377 -6.06 5.71 22.81
CA ALA A 377 -7.32 5.05 22.45
C ALA A 377 -7.07 3.59 21.99
N PRO A 378 -8.09 2.71 22.06
CA PRO A 378 -8.04 1.41 21.39
C PRO A 378 -7.63 1.55 19.93
N VAL A 379 -6.89 0.56 19.43
CA VAL A 379 -6.36 0.60 18.06
C VAL A 379 -7.50 0.40 17.05
N GLY A 380 -7.54 1.26 16.03
CA GLY A 380 -8.51 1.14 14.94
C GLY A 380 -9.91 1.69 15.23
N ILE A 381 -10.09 2.56 16.23
CA ILE A 381 -11.32 3.36 16.38
C ILE A 381 -11.62 4.19 15.11
N ASP A 382 -12.89 4.49 14.86
CA ASP A 382 -13.30 5.25 13.67
C ASP A 382 -13.09 6.76 13.84
N GLY A 383 -13.28 7.25 15.07
CA GLY A 383 -13.14 8.66 15.40
C GLY A 383 -11.72 9.18 15.25
N THR A 384 -11.59 10.43 14.81
CA THR A 384 -10.33 11.13 14.64
C THR A 384 -10.28 12.37 15.54
N SER A 385 -9.14 12.57 16.22
CA SER A 385 -9.00 13.66 17.19
C SER A 385 -9.14 15.04 16.54
N ILE A 386 -10.01 15.89 17.09
CA ILE A 386 -10.14 17.30 16.72
C ILE A 386 -9.34 18.23 17.64
N ALA A 387 -8.51 17.68 18.54
CA ALA A 387 -7.66 18.49 19.42
C ALA A 387 -6.76 19.48 18.66
N PRO A 388 -6.18 19.14 17.49
CA PRO A 388 -5.43 20.10 16.67
C PRO A 388 -6.30 21.26 16.16
N THR A 389 -7.54 20.98 15.74
CA THR A 389 -8.51 22.03 15.36
C THR A 389 -8.83 22.95 16.54
N LEU A 390 -9.06 22.39 17.72
CA LEU A 390 -9.39 23.17 18.92
C LEU A 390 -8.22 24.04 19.41
N THR A 391 -7.01 23.46 19.46
CA THR A 391 -5.84 24.09 20.10
C THR A 391 -4.96 24.88 19.14
N GLY A 392 -5.09 24.65 17.83
CA GLY A 392 -4.16 25.15 16.81
C GLY A 392 -2.77 24.52 16.87
N VAL A 393 -2.60 23.44 17.65
CA VAL A 393 -1.33 22.75 17.87
C VAL A 393 -1.41 21.32 17.35
N GLY A 394 -0.41 20.91 16.59
CA GLY A 394 -0.36 19.57 15.99
C GLY A 394 -0.87 19.57 14.54
N HIS A 395 -1.10 18.36 14.01
CA HIS A 395 -1.62 18.15 12.66
C HIS A 395 -2.99 17.51 12.76
N GLN A 396 -4.00 18.16 12.17
CA GLN A 396 -5.35 17.60 12.07
C GLN A 396 -5.29 16.41 11.12
N ARG A 397 -5.48 15.21 11.66
CA ARG A 397 -5.71 14.03 10.83
C ARG A 397 -7.10 14.16 10.23
N GLU A 398 -7.22 13.90 8.93
CA GLU A 398 -8.49 13.99 8.25
C GLU A 398 -9.10 12.58 8.11
N ARG A 399 -10.43 12.50 8.30
CA ARG A 399 -11.21 11.33 7.93
C ARG A 399 -12.03 11.70 6.71
N ASP A 400 -11.84 10.99 5.61
CA ASP A 400 -12.46 11.33 4.32
C ASP A 400 -13.99 11.25 4.35
N TYR A 401 -14.55 10.32 5.14
CA TYR A 401 -15.97 10.00 5.15
C TYR A 401 -16.54 9.81 6.57
N LEU A 402 -17.76 10.31 6.79
CA LEU A 402 -18.59 10.00 7.94
C LEU A 402 -19.68 9.01 7.51
N VAL A 403 -19.96 7.98 8.31
CA VAL A 403 -20.99 6.98 8.03
C VAL A 403 -22.06 7.03 9.08
N PHE A 404 -23.32 6.98 8.64
CA PHE A 404 -24.49 6.98 9.51
C PHE A 404 -25.44 5.86 9.11
N GLU A 405 -26.03 5.20 10.10
CA GLU A 405 -27.01 4.15 9.89
C GLU A 405 -28.29 4.45 10.63
N HIS A 406 -29.37 3.93 10.08
CA HIS A 406 -30.66 3.89 10.73
C HIS A 406 -31.19 2.46 10.66
N GLN A 407 -31.23 1.77 11.79
CA GLN A 407 -32.03 0.56 11.94
C GLN A 407 -33.43 0.96 12.41
N GLY A 408 -34.43 0.62 11.59
CA GLY A 408 -35.83 0.88 11.85
C GLY A 408 -36.23 0.59 13.29
N SER A 409 -36.76 1.60 13.99
CA SER A 409 -37.37 1.38 15.29
C SER A 409 -38.69 0.60 15.13
N ARG A 410 -38.83 -0.51 15.86
CA ARG A 410 -40.07 -1.29 16.09
C ARG A 410 -40.58 -2.17 14.94
N GLY A 411 -40.12 -3.43 14.88
CA GLY A 411 -40.94 -4.63 14.64
C GLY A 411 -41.93 -4.67 13.46
N GLY A 412 -41.80 -3.79 12.47
CA GLY A 412 -42.55 -3.74 11.24
C GLY A 412 -41.59 -3.46 10.08
N ASP A 413 -42.00 -3.80 8.86
CA ASP A 413 -41.21 -3.50 7.67
C ASP A 413 -40.92 -1.99 7.65
N PRO A 414 -39.64 -1.56 7.56
CA PRO A 414 -39.30 -0.15 7.53
C PRO A 414 -40.01 0.51 6.34
N ASP A 415 -40.49 1.76 6.50
CA ASP A 415 -40.99 2.54 5.37
C ASP A 415 -39.88 2.55 4.31
N PRO A 416 -40.15 2.09 3.07
CA PRO A 416 -39.13 1.99 2.03
C PRO A 416 -38.43 3.32 1.72
N ARG A 417 -39.02 4.45 2.12
CA ARG A 417 -38.51 5.81 1.92
C ARG A 417 -37.62 6.32 3.06
N ILE A 418 -37.38 5.52 4.11
CA ILE A 418 -36.42 5.83 5.17
C ILE A 418 -35.02 5.40 4.69
N GLY A 419 -34.03 6.27 4.92
CA GLY A 419 -32.65 5.96 4.63
C GLY A 419 -32.18 4.80 5.50
N ARG A 420 -31.54 3.80 4.89
CA ARG A 420 -30.93 2.65 5.54
C ARG A 420 -29.55 3.02 6.09
N TRP A 421 -28.74 3.65 5.26
CA TRP A 421 -27.45 4.23 5.65
C TRP A 421 -27.14 5.44 4.77
N ALA A 422 -26.24 6.28 5.27
CA ALA A 422 -25.76 7.47 4.59
C ALA A 422 -24.25 7.61 4.81
N VAL A 423 -23.62 8.32 3.90
CA VAL A 423 -22.20 8.66 3.96
C VAL A 423 -22.02 10.11 3.55
N VAL A 424 -21.16 10.83 4.27
CA VAL A 424 -20.85 12.25 4.03
C VAL A 424 -19.35 12.38 3.85
N ARG A 425 -18.90 12.86 2.69
CA ARG A 425 -17.48 13.16 2.42
C ARG A 425 -17.12 14.55 2.94
N GLN A 426 -15.84 14.78 3.26
CA GLN A 426 -15.34 16.06 3.78
C GLN A 426 -15.68 17.27 2.88
N ASP A 427 -15.81 17.08 1.57
CA ASP A 427 -16.20 18.13 0.61
C ASP A 427 -17.70 18.47 0.61
N GLY A 428 -18.52 17.79 1.42
CA GLY A 428 -19.96 18.00 1.52
C GLY A 428 -20.80 17.21 0.52
N MET A 429 -20.21 16.25 -0.20
CA MET A 429 -20.99 15.28 -0.97
C MET A 429 -21.58 14.23 -0.04
N LYS A 430 -22.88 13.97 -0.18
CA LYS A 430 -23.62 13.02 0.65
C LYS A 430 -24.40 12.04 -0.20
N LEU A 431 -24.36 10.76 0.16
CA LEU A 431 -25.24 9.74 -0.39
C LEU A 431 -26.12 9.17 0.72
N ILE A 432 -27.39 8.96 0.39
CA ILE A 432 -28.34 8.19 1.20
C ILE A 432 -28.78 6.98 0.38
N GLN A 433 -28.61 5.77 0.93
CA GLN A 433 -29.19 4.53 0.43
C GLN A 433 -30.50 4.27 1.17
N TYR A 434 -31.60 4.03 0.44
CA TYR A 434 -32.89 3.71 1.03
C TYR A 434 -33.13 2.19 1.11
N TYR A 435 -34.13 1.77 1.90
CA TYR A 435 -34.49 0.35 2.04
C TYR A 435 -35.09 -0.27 0.76
N ASP A 436 -35.63 0.54 -0.16
CA ASP A 436 -36.04 0.09 -1.50
C ASP A 436 -34.90 0.00 -2.51
N GLU A 437 -33.66 0.14 -2.03
CA GLU A 437 -32.41 0.13 -2.78
C GLU A 437 -32.24 1.33 -3.74
N THR A 438 -33.09 2.34 -3.66
CA THR A 438 -32.86 3.61 -4.36
C THR A 438 -31.78 4.43 -3.66
N GLN A 439 -31.18 5.36 -4.41
CA GLN A 439 -30.13 6.26 -3.94
C GLN A 439 -30.51 7.72 -4.17
N ALA A 440 -30.10 8.58 -3.25
CA ALA A 440 -30.11 10.02 -3.44
C ALA A 440 -28.73 10.59 -3.10
N VAL A 441 -28.20 11.42 -3.99
CA VAL A 441 -26.93 12.13 -3.79
C VAL A 441 -27.19 13.63 -3.68
N PHE A 442 -26.55 14.27 -2.72
CA PHE A 442 -26.68 15.69 -2.44
C PHE A 442 -25.31 16.35 -2.38
N ASN A 443 -25.24 17.62 -2.78
CA ASN A 443 -24.12 18.50 -2.50
C ASN A 443 -24.57 19.46 -1.40
N LEU A 444 -24.15 19.22 -0.16
CA LEU A 444 -24.61 19.96 1.02
C LEU A 444 -24.17 21.43 1.02
N ASN A 445 -23.07 21.75 0.34
CA ASN A 445 -22.61 23.14 0.24
C ASN A 445 -23.49 23.97 -0.73
N ALA A 446 -24.09 23.32 -1.74
CA ALA A 446 -24.96 23.97 -2.72
C ALA A 446 -26.45 23.85 -2.38
N ASP A 447 -26.85 22.75 -1.75
CA ASP A 447 -28.22 22.43 -1.33
C ASP A 447 -28.20 21.85 0.09
N PRO A 448 -27.96 22.69 1.13
CA PRO A 448 -28.01 22.25 2.52
C PRO A 448 -29.39 21.68 2.90
N SER A 449 -30.44 22.11 2.21
CA SER A 449 -31.81 21.63 2.45
C SER A 449 -32.11 20.25 1.87
N GLU A 450 -31.18 19.62 1.14
CA GLU A 450 -31.38 18.32 0.48
C GLU A 450 -32.71 18.24 -0.29
N SER A 451 -33.07 19.35 -0.91
CA SER A 451 -34.33 19.54 -1.62
C SER A 451 -34.30 18.97 -3.02
N SER A 452 -33.10 18.92 -3.61
CA SER A 452 -32.86 18.66 -5.03
C SER A 452 -31.72 17.65 -5.18
N PRO A 453 -32.01 16.34 -5.09
CA PRO A 453 -30.99 15.33 -5.31
C PRO A 453 -30.39 15.47 -6.71
N LEU A 454 -29.09 15.23 -6.81
CA LEU A 454 -28.38 15.22 -8.07
C LEU A 454 -28.96 14.14 -8.98
N SER A 455 -29.14 14.48 -10.26
CA SER A 455 -29.65 13.52 -11.23
C SER A 455 -28.59 12.46 -11.51
N LEU A 456 -28.85 11.22 -11.08
CA LEU A 456 -28.00 10.05 -11.37
C LEU A 456 -28.05 9.61 -12.84
N GLY A 457 -28.88 10.26 -13.67
CA GLY A 457 -28.80 10.14 -15.13
C GLY A 457 -27.62 10.91 -15.73
N ASN A 458 -26.96 11.78 -14.95
CA ASN A 458 -25.70 12.40 -15.32
C ASN A 458 -24.53 11.48 -14.92
N PRO A 459 -23.66 11.07 -15.85
CA PRO A 459 -22.51 10.21 -15.58
C PRO A 459 -21.67 10.66 -14.37
N ALA A 460 -21.27 11.93 -14.32
CA ALA A 460 -20.43 12.47 -13.24
C ALA A 460 -21.11 12.45 -11.86
N ASN A 461 -22.44 12.43 -11.79
CA ASN A 461 -23.15 12.28 -10.52
C ASN A 461 -23.29 10.80 -10.12
N ALA A 462 -23.44 9.89 -11.09
CA ALA A 462 -23.49 8.45 -10.86
C ALA A 462 -22.13 7.90 -10.41
N GLN A 463 -21.05 8.46 -10.97
CA GLN A 463 -19.67 8.36 -10.50
C GLN A 463 -19.61 8.64 -8.99
N ILE A 464 -19.90 9.88 -8.59
CA ILE A 464 -19.87 10.30 -7.18
C ILE A 464 -20.80 9.45 -6.32
N ALA A 465 -21.94 9.01 -6.84
CA ALA A 465 -22.86 8.16 -6.09
C ALA A 465 -22.18 6.86 -5.67
N ALA A 466 -21.72 6.07 -6.63
CA ALA A 466 -21.14 4.80 -6.25
C ALA A 466 -19.71 4.93 -5.71
N GLU A 467 -19.09 6.10 -5.90
CA GLU A 467 -17.95 6.52 -5.11
C GLU A 467 -18.23 6.51 -3.60
N LEU A 468 -19.23 7.29 -3.21
CA LEU A 468 -19.67 7.37 -1.84
C LEU A 468 -20.16 6.01 -1.32
N GLN A 469 -20.89 5.25 -2.15
CA GLN A 469 -21.38 3.94 -1.77
C GLN A 469 -20.25 3.00 -1.36
N ALA A 470 -19.17 2.92 -2.14
CA ALA A 470 -18.12 2.00 -1.80
C ALA A 470 -17.27 2.48 -0.62
N ALA A 471 -17.11 3.80 -0.44
CA ALA A 471 -16.55 4.37 0.78
C ALA A 471 -17.38 3.94 2.00
N ALA A 472 -18.72 4.04 1.95
CA ALA A 472 -19.59 3.57 3.03
C ALA A 472 -19.40 2.08 3.33
N VAL A 473 -19.32 1.24 2.29
CA VAL A 473 -19.07 -0.21 2.44
C VAL A 473 -17.66 -0.49 2.98
N ALA A 474 -16.66 0.29 2.56
CA ALA A 474 -15.27 0.19 3.00
C ALA A 474 -15.03 0.81 4.38
N GLU A 475 -15.94 1.62 4.90
CA GLU A 475 -15.94 2.11 6.28
C GLU A 475 -16.77 1.19 7.19
N GLY A 476 -17.61 0.31 6.63
CA GLY A 476 -18.32 -0.71 7.41
C GLY A 476 -19.81 -0.43 7.61
N ALA A 477 -20.45 0.34 6.73
CA ALA A 477 -21.91 0.50 6.73
C ALA A 477 -22.62 -0.87 6.73
N LEU A 478 -23.52 -1.07 7.70
CA LEU A 478 -24.34 -2.26 7.94
C LEU A 478 -23.56 -3.51 8.34
N ARG A 479 -22.38 -3.34 8.94
CA ARG A 479 -21.46 -4.44 9.25
C ARG A 479 -21.34 -4.72 10.76
N GLY A 480 -20.47 -5.67 11.10
CA GLY A 480 -20.46 -6.33 12.40
C GLY A 480 -19.88 -5.49 13.54
N VAL A 481 -20.20 -5.91 14.76
CA VAL A 481 -19.69 -5.29 15.99
C VAL A 481 -18.20 -5.56 16.16
N VAL A 482 -17.43 -4.53 16.53
CA VAL A 482 -15.99 -4.67 16.79
C VAL A 482 -15.71 -5.67 17.93
N GLU A 483 -14.68 -6.47 17.76
CA GLU A 483 -14.20 -7.42 18.77
C GLU A 483 -12.79 -7.06 19.21
N TYR A 484 -12.58 -6.95 20.51
CA TYR A 484 -11.25 -6.74 21.09
C TYR A 484 -10.55 -8.08 21.25
N ARG A 485 -9.36 -8.23 20.66
CA ARG A 485 -8.61 -9.49 20.66
C ARG A 485 -7.18 -9.28 21.11
N THR A 486 -6.71 -10.17 21.97
CA THR A 486 -5.36 -10.20 22.52
C THR A 486 -4.63 -11.44 22.00
N TYR A 487 -3.43 -11.23 21.47
CA TYR A 487 -2.55 -12.30 21.06
C TYR A 487 -2.08 -13.09 22.28
N THR A 488 -2.37 -14.39 22.30
CA THR A 488 -1.95 -15.36 23.31
C THR A 488 -0.93 -16.39 22.79
N GLY A 489 -0.54 -16.26 21.51
CA GLY A 489 0.43 -17.13 20.86
C GLY A 489 1.76 -17.22 21.60
N SER A 490 2.40 -18.38 21.47
CA SER A 490 3.73 -18.61 22.01
C SER A 490 4.80 -17.92 21.16
N ASN A 491 6.04 -17.85 21.65
CA ASN A 491 7.15 -17.29 20.87
C ASN A 491 7.34 -18.08 19.56
N GLY A 492 7.34 -17.39 18.41
CA GLY A 492 7.41 -17.97 17.08
C GLY A 492 6.08 -18.48 16.54
N SER A 493 4.95 -18.20 17.19
CA SER A 493 3.62 -18.55 16.65
C SER A 493 3.19 -17.58 15.55
N ASN A 494 2.27 -18.05 14.70
CA ASN A 494 1.74 -17.31 13.58
C ASN A 494 0.53 -16.47 14.01
N VAL A 495 0.42 -15.25 13.47
CA VAL A 495 -0.64 -14.29 13.79
C VAL A 495 -1.98 -14.72 13.20
N GLN A 496 -2.00 -15.42 12.06
CA GLN A 496 -3.23 -15.90 11.42
C GLN A 496 -3.86 -17.13 12.10
N ASP A 497 -3.15 -17.77 13.04
CA ASP A 497 -3.64 -18.97 13.71
C ASP A 497 -4.72 -18.62 14.74
N ASP A 498 -5.87 -19.29 14.67
CA ASP A 498 -6.97 -19.19 15.64
C ASP A 498 -6.47 -19.42 17.09
N SER A 499 -5.60 -20.41 17.28
CA SER A 499 -5.01 -20.74 18.59
C SER A 499 -4.08 -19.67 19.16
N SER A 500 -3.71 -18.65 18.37
CA SER A 500 -2.84 -17.55 18.80
C SER A 500 -3.61 -16.40 19.43
N TRP A 501 -4.95 -16.45 19.51
CA TRP A 501 -5.78 -15.36 20.01
C TRP A 501 -6.67 -15.80 21.18
N ASP A 502 -7.16 -14.83 21.96
CA ASP A 502 -8.18 -15.08 22.94
C ASP A 502 -9.57 -15.19 22.28
N GLY A 503 -10.15 -16.38 22.35
CA GLY A 503 -11.46 -16.68 21.80
C GLY A 503 -11.38 -17.56 20.56
N ALA A 504 -12.43 -17.54 19.74
CA ALA A 504 -12.54 -18.39 18.56
C ALA A 504 -12.57 -17.52 17.29
N GLY A 505 -11.85 -17.96 16.26
CA GLY A 505 -11.77 -17.30 14.98
C GLY A 505 -10.36 -16.84 14.64
N ARG A 506 -10.17 -16.48 13.37
CA ARG A 506 -8.94 -15.86 12.88
C ARG A 506 -9.11 -14.34 12.79
N PRO A 507 -8.01 -13.57 12.72
CA PRO A 507 -8.06 -12.15 12.44
C PRO A 507 -8.99 -11.80 11.27
N ASN A 508 -9.83 -10.79 11.48
CA ASN A 508 -10.73 -10.26 10.46
C ASN A 508 -10.93 -8.75 10.61
N GLY A 509 -11.55 -8.13 9.61
CA GLY A 509 -11.72 -6.69 9.49
C GLY A 509 -12.57 -5.96 10.55
N TYR A 510 -13.01 -6.63 11.64
CA TYR A 510 -13.68 -6.04 12.81
C TYR A 510 -12.89 -6.22 14.11
N TRP A 511 -11.67 -6.73 14.04
CA TRP A 511 -10.84 -6.92 15.22
C TRP A 511 -10.06 -5.65 15.56
N SER A 512 -10.22 -5.16 16.79
CA SER A 512 -9.25 -4.29 17.45
C SER A 512 -8.24 -5.21 18.15
N ALA A 513 -7.14 -5.51 17.47
CA ALA A 513 -6.21 -6.57 17.82
C ALA A 513 -4.96 -6.04 18.54
N THR A 514 -4.53 -6.69 19.63
CA THR A 514 -3.30 -6.34 20.35
C THR A 514 -2.34 -7.53 20.38
N ILE A 515 -1.18 -7.37 19.76
CA ILE A 515 -0.03 -8.29 19.84
C ILE A 515 0.94 -7.74 20.88
N ALA A 516 0.80 -8.21 22.13
CA ALA A 516 1.57 -7.70 23.26
C ALA A 516 2.50 -8.73 23.91
N ASN A 517 3.72 -8.29 24.30
CA ASN A 517 4.62 -9.06 25.16
C ASN A 517 4.64 -8.51 26.59
N ASN A 518 3.92 -9.19 27.49
CA ASN A 518 3.93 -8.90 28.94
C ASN A 518 5.02 -9.70 29.70
N GLY A 519 5.88 -10.43 28.99
CA GLY A 519 6.98 -11.20 29.56
C GLY A 519 8.25 -10.38 29.76
N ALA A 520 9.22 -10.99 30.46
CA ALA A 520 10.53 -10.40 30.71
C ALA A 520 11.57 -10.69 29.61
N THR A 521 11.20 -11.44 28.58
CA THR A 521 12.09 -11.84 27.48
C THR A 521 11.46 -11.46 26.14
N PRO A 522 12.26 -11.04 25.13
CA PRO A 522 11.74 -10.74 23.80
C PRO A 522 10.95 -11.90 23.22
N ARG A 523 9.91 -11.57 22.44
CA ARG A 523 9.09 -12.54 21.70
C ARG A 523 8.94 -12.11 20.26
N ILE A 524 8.77 -13.08 19.38
CA ILE A 524 8.52 -12.91 17.95
C ILE A 524 7.17 -13.57 17.63
N ALA A 525 6.35 -12.91 16.84
CA ALA A 525 5.20 -13.47 16.15
C ALA A 525 5.44 -13.33 14.65
N HIS A 526 4.92 -14.26 13.85
CA HIS A 526 5.11 -14.27 12.40
C HIS A 526 3.80 -13.99 11.67
N VAL A 527 3.87 -13.20 10.60
CA VAL A 527 2.80 -13.05 9.62
C VAL A 527 3.26 -13.81 8.38
N SER A 528 2.84 -15.07 8.27
CA SER A 528 3.21 -15.97 7.17
C SER A 528 2.08 -16.21 6.17
N ASP A 529 0.91 -15.62 6.41
CA ASP A 529 -0.24 -15.50 5.51
C ASP A 529 -0.82 -14.08 5.69
N ASP A 530 -1.57 -13.57 4.72
CA ASP A 530 -2.25 -12.27 4.82
C ASP A 530 -3.18 -12.19 6.05
N VAL A 531 -3.05 -11.11 6.80
CA VAL A 531 -3.81 -10.83 8.02
C VAL A 531 -4.51 -9.49 7.85
N THR A 532 -5.83 -9.46 8.02
CA THR A 532 -6.61 -8.21 8.03
C THR A 532 -7.33 -8.03 9.36
N THR A 533 -7.20 -6.84 9.93
CA THR A 533 -7.87 -6.38 11.16
C THR A 533 -8.50 -5.00 10.95
N LEU A 534 -9.40 -4.58 11.86
CA LEU A 534 -9.83 -3.18 11.88
C LEU A 534 -8.67 -2.30 12.34
N GLY A 535 -7.99 -2.72 13.40
CA GLY A 535 -6.70 -2.16 13.80
C GLY A 535 -5.85 -3.20 14.52
N VAL A 536 -4.52 -3.04 14.45
CA VAL A 536 -3.57 -3.92 15.12
C VAL A 536 -2.47 -3.13 15.83
N GLU A 537 -2.29 -3.40 17.12
CA GLU A 537 -1.23 -2.81 17.94
C GLU A 537 -0.15 -3.85 18.26
N ILE A 538 1.12 -3.51 18.04
CA ILE A 538 2.29 -4.30 18.42
C ILE A 538 3.01 -3.57 19.55
N ARG A 539 3.14 -4.17 20.73
CA ARG A 539 3.81 -3.54 21.88
C ARG A 539 4.44 -4.51 22.87
N GLY A 540 5.39 -4.03 23.65
CA GLY A 540 6.00 -4.78 24.76
C GLY A 540 5.89 -4.01 26.08
N GLN A 541 5.88 -4.73 27.20
CA GLN A 541 5.89 -4.09 28.52
C GLN A 541 7.31 -3.87 29.05
N SER A 542 8.09 -4.96 29.15
CA SER A 542 9.47 -4.93 29.68
C SER A 542 10.51 -5.50 28.72
N ALA A 543 10.04 -6.16 27.66
CA ALA A 543 10.86 -6.75 26.62
C ALA A 543 10.14 -6.61 25.28
N GLU A 544 10.89 -6.73 24.18
CA GLU A 544 10.36 -6.51 22.84
C GLU A 544 9.25 -7.50 22.47
N GLN A 545 8.20 -7.03 21.82
CA GLN A 545 7.33 -7.83 20.97
C GLN A 545 7.65 -7.53 19.53
N VAL A 546 8.19 -8.51 18.82
CA VAL A 546 8.54 -8.42 17.41
C VAL A 546 7.42 -9.08 16.60
N VAL A 547 7.02 -8.45 15.50
CA VAL A 547 6.20 -9.05 14.47
C VAL A 547 7.02 -9.08 13.18
N ASP A 548 7.33 -10.28 12.70
CA ASP A 548 8.07 -10.51 11.47
C ASP A 548 7.09 -10.77 10.33
N VAL A 549 7.04 -9.86 9.37
CA VAL A 549 6.15 -9.93 8.21
C VAL A 549 6.90 -10.54 7.04
N HIS A 550 6.48 -11.74 6.64
CA HIS A 550 7.19 -12.55 5.66
C HIS A 550 7.03 -12.03 4.24
N ALA A 551 7.98 -12.41 3.38
CA ALA A 551 8.00 -12.03 1.98
C ALA A 551 6.67 -12.32 1.28
N GLY A 552 6.11 -11.31 0.61
CA GLY A 552 4.85 -11.41 -0.11
C GLY A 552 3.59 -11.52 0.75
N GLN A 553 3.70 -11.36 2.08
CA GLN A 553 2.55 -11.36 2.99
C GLN A 553 2.25 -9.96 3.52
N THR A 554 1.00 -9.71 3.85
CA THR A 554 0.50 -8.40 4.28
C THR A 554 -0.12 -8.45 5.67
N LEU A 555 0.32 -7.55 6.55
CA LEU A 555 -0.38 -7.23 7.79
C LEU A 555 -1.17 -5.94 7.61
N THR A 556 -2.50 -6.07 7.56
CA THR A 556 -3.43 -4.96 7.37
C THR A 556 -4.15 -4.59 8.66
N GLY A 557 -4.03 -3.33 9.06
CA GLY A 557 -4.92 -2.68 10.01
C GLY A 557 -5.70 -1.59 9.29
N ARG A 558 -6.96 -1.85 8.94
CA ARG A 558 -7.77 -0.97 8.07
C ARG A 558 -7.74 0.49 8.54
N ASN A 559 -8.10 0.73 9.80
CA ASN A 559 -8.10 2.05 10.41
C ASN A 559 -6.74 2.41 11.01
N GLU A 560 -6.00 1.43 11.55
CA GLU A 560 -4.72 1.72 12.19
C GLU A 560 -3.82 0.48 12.29
N VAL A 561 -2.57 0.64 11.90
CA VAL A 561 -1.46 -0.20 12.42
C VAL A 561 -0.67 0.63 13.43
N ARG A 562 -0.53 0.14 14.66
CA ARG A 562 0.22 0.85 15.72
C ARG A 562 1.42 0.03 16.19
N ILE A 563 2.60 0.61 16.13
CA ILE A 563 3.82 0.06 16.75
C ILE A 563 4.08 0.88 18.02
N GLY A 564 3.66 0.33 19.16
CA GLY A 564 3.79 0.93 20.48
C GLY A 564 5.19 0.76 21.08
N ALA A 565 5.38 1.28 22.30
CA ALA A 565 6.64 1.14 23.03
C ALA A 565 7.05 -0.34 23.17
N HIS A 566 8.34 -0.63 22.94
CA HIS A 566 8.89 -2.00 22.89
C HIS A 566 8.19 -2.92 21.87
N GLY A 567 7.40 -2.37 20.95
CA GLY A 567 6.93 -3.06 19.76
C GLY A 567 7.95 -2.89 18.65
N ARG A 568 8.18 -3.96 17.90
CA ARG A 568 8.98 -3.92 16.67
C ARG A 568 8.26 -4.66 15.55
N VAL A 569 8.25 -4.09 14.37
CA VAL A 569 7.87 -4.80 13.14
C VAL A 569 9.13 -4.98 12.29
N ASP A 570 9.45 -6.22 11.95
CA ASP A 570 10.54 -6.57 11.04
C ASP A 570 9.89 -6.93 9.68
N LEU A 571 10.17 -6.16 8.64
CA LEU A 571 9.77 -6.45 7.27
C LEU A 571 10.84 -7.34 6.62
N SER A 572 10.46 -8.58 6.35
CA SER A 572 11.30 -9.60 5.72
C SER A 572 10.86 -9.86 4.27
N GLY A 573 10.65 -8.77 3.52
CA GLY A 573 10.05 -8.74 2.19
C GLY A 573 8.52 -8.57 2.18
N GLY A 574 7.91 -8.42 3.36
CA GLY A 574 6.45 -8.30 3.54
C GLY A 574 5.92 -6.86 3.48
N THR A 575 4.61 -6.72 3.61
CA THR A 575 3.87 -5.45 3.53
C THR A 575 3.15 -5.14 4.84
N LEU A 576 3.29 -3.90 5.30
CA LEU A 576 2.44 -3.30 6.33
C LEU A 576 1.42 -2.39 5.65
N ALA A 577 0.12 -2.59 5.84
CA ALA A 577 -0.91 -1.84 5.14
C ALA A 577 -1.95 -1.22 6.08
N SER A 578 -2.38 0.00 5.75
CA SER A 578 -3.53 0.65 6.37
C SER A 578 -4.29 1.51 5.35
N ASN A 579 -5.61 1.57 5.47
CA ASN A 579 -6.43 2.48 4.66
C ASN A 579 -6.39 3.91 5.20
N ARG A 580 -5.96 4.08 6.45
CA ARG A 580 -5.83 5.38 7.10
C ARG A 580 -4.37 5.64 7.46
N TRP A 581 -3.84 4.96 8.48
CA TRP A 581 -2.46 5.23 8.89
C TRP A 581 -1.75 4.12 9.67
N THR A 582 -0.43 4.13 9.54
CA THR A 582 0.53 3.44 10.42
C THR A 582 1.12 4.44 11.42
N ASN A 583 0.93 4.19 12.71
CA ASN A 583 1.53 4.96 13.81
C ASN A 583 2.73 4.21 14.40
N ILE A 584 3.93 4.76 14.26
CA ILE A 584 5.13 4.30 14.98
C ILE A 584 5.30 5.22 16.19
N ARG A 585 4.90 4.77 17.38
CA ARG A 585 4.95 5.56 18.61
C ARG A 585 6.37 5.63 19.18
N VAL A 586 6.58 6.55 20.11
CA VAL A 586 7.85 6.66 20.86
C VAL A 586 8.23 5.29 21.46
N GLY A 587 9.43 4.81 21.12
CA GLY A 587 9.94 3.51 21.57
C GLY A 587 9.42 2.31 20.78
N GLY A 588 8.63 2.52 19.73
CA GLY A 588 8.30 1.54 18.71
C GLY A 588 9.31 1.57 17.56
N GLU A 589 9.47 0.45 16.88
CA GLU A 589 10.47 0.29 15.82
C GLU A 589 9.88 -0.38 14.57
N LEU A 590 10.20 0.15 13.38
CA LEU A 590 9.96 -0.50 12.10
C LEU A 590 11.32 -0.74 11.42
N ARG A 591 11.63 -1.99 11.09
CA ARG A 591 12.93 -2.40 10.54
C ARG A 591 12.79 -3.32 9.34
N GLY A 592 13.85 -3.42 8.53
CA GLY A 592 13.97 -4.42 7.47
C GLY A 592 13.65 -3.89 6.07
N GLN A 593 13.43 -4.81 5.14
CA GLN A 593 13.14 -4.54 3.72
C GLN A 593 11.73 -5.00 3.40
N GLY A 594 10.88 -4.12 2.87
CA GLY A 594 9.49 -4.45 2.53
C GLY A 594 8.70 -3.20 2.15
N HIS A 595 7.37 -3.30 2.15
CA HIS A 595 6.46 -2.22 1.78
C HIS A 595 5.68 -1.69 2.98
N VAL A 596 5.40 -0.39 2.97
CA VAL A 596 4.45 0.24 3.87
C VAL A 596 3.45 1.00 3.00
N VAL A 597 2.17 0.66 3.13
CA VAL A 597 1.05 1.21 2.35
C VAL A 597 0.14 1.99 3.28
N GLY A 598 -0.21 3.22 2.88
CA GLY A 598 -0.96 4.19 3.69
C GLY A 598 -0.08 5.24 4.35
N ASP A 599 -0.69 6.20 5.04
CA ASP A 599 0.05 7.29 5.70
C ASP A 599 0.90 6.76 6.86
N VAL A 600 2.08 7.34 7.06
CA VAL A 600 3.00 6.95 8.15
C VAL A 600 3.25 8.13 9.09
N TYR A 601 2.86 7.96 10.35
CA TYR A 601 3.14 8.89 11.43
C TYR A 601 4.23 8.30 12.33
N ASN A 602 5.43 8.89 12.30
CA ASN A 602 6.60 8.34 12.98
C ASN A 602 7.09 9.24 14.13
N GLU A 603 7.01 8.69 15.35
CA GLU A 603 7.59 9.20 16.61
C GLU A 603 8.64 8.23 17.18
N GLY A 604 8.85 7.07 16.54
CA GLY A 604 9.76 6.00 16.95
C GLY A 604 10.96 5.86 16.02
N GLU A 605 11.48 4.63 15.90
CA GLU A 605 12.62 4.34 15.02
C GLU A 605 12.17 3.70 13.71
N LEU A 606 12.70 4.21 12.60
CA LEU A 606 12.63 3.58 11.29
C LEU A 606 14.05 3.27 10.84
N SER A 607 14.36 2.02 10.49
CA SER A 607 15.70 1.64 10.04
C SER A 607 15.69 0.62 8.90
N PRO A 608 16.62 0.71 7.93
CA PRO A 608 16.72 -0.25 6.82
C PRO A 608 17.24 -1.65 7.23
N GLY A 609 17.32 -1.94 8.54
CA GLY A 609 17.92 -3.16 9.10
C GLY A 609 19.44 -3.03 9.32
N ARG A 610 19.95 -3.71 10.36
CA ARG A 610 21.38 -3.79 10.72
C ARG A 610 21.93 -5.16 10.32
N ALA A 611 23.03 -5.20 9.59
CA ALA A 611 23.77 -6.43 9.28
C ALA A 611 24.80 -6.77 10.39
N ASP A 612 24.38 -7.04 11.63
CA ASP A 612 25.23 -7.73 12.61
C ASP A 612 24.50 -8.36 13.83
N ALA A 613 24.60 -9.70 13.89
CA ALA A 613 24.88 -10.55 15.06
C ALA A 613 23.82 -10.81 16.14
N THR A 614 23.10 -11.95 16.06
CA THR A 614 23.47 -13.23 16.73
C THR A 614 22.43 -14.32 16.45
N ALA A 615 22.92 -15.52 16.14
CA ALA A 615 22.15 -16.68 15.71
C ALA A 615 21.07 -17.15 16.70
N TRP A 616 19.85 -17.35 16.19
CA TRP A 616 18.84 -18.25 16.78
C TRP A 616 18.51 -19.35 15.74
N PRO A 617 18.31 -20.62 16.17
CA PRO A 617 18.38 -21.76 15.26
C PRO A 617 17.08 -21.90 14.47
N VAL A 618 17.13 -21.58 13.17
CA VAL A 618 16.05 -21.90 12.22
C VAL A 618 16.48 -23.10 11.39
N VAL A 619 15.65 -24.15 11.40
CA VAL A 619 15.75 -25.30 10.50
C VAL A 619 15.38 -24.83 9.10
N ALA A 620 16.29 -24.99 8.14
CA ALA A 620 16.12 -24.54 6.76
C ALA A 620 14.97 -25.26 6.03
N PRO A 621 14.02 -24.52 5.42
CA PRO A 621 13.15 -25.02 4.35
C PRO A 621 13.77 -24.78 2.96
N PRO A 622 13.28 -25.46 1.91
CA PRO A 622 13.95 -25.61 0.63
C PRO A 622 13.89 -24.33 -0.22
N ALA A 623 14.99 -24.05 -0.92
CA ALA A 623 15.11 -22.94 -1.86
C ALA A 623 14.30 -23.17 -3.13
N LEU A 624 13.63 -22.12 -3.66
CA LEU A 624 13.28 -21.82 -5.06
C LEU A 624 12.63 -20.40 -5.13
N PRO A 625 12.45 -19.76 -6.31
CA PRO A 625 13.40 -18.98 -7.13
C PRO A 625 13.03 -17.46 -7.19
N PRO A 626 13.85 -16.58 -7.82
CA PRO A 626 13.58 -15.13 -7.87
C PRO A 626 12.91 -14.65 -9.18
N SER A 627 12.22 -13.50 -9.10
CA SER A 627 12.11 -12.37 -10.06
C SER A 627 10.67 -11.86 -10.19
N SER A 628 10.40 -10.55 -10.04
CA SER A 628 10.73 -9.51 -11.03
C SER A 628 11.04 -8.13 -10.40
N LEU A 629 11.87 -7.32 -11.09
CA LEU A 629 12.09 -5.89 -10.83
C LEU A 629 12.27 -5.14 -12.16
N ASN A 630 11.68 -3.94 -12.21
CA ASN A 630 11.59 -2.91 -13.26
C ASN A 630 12.89 -2.59 -14.04
N THR A 631 12.77 -2.07 -15.27
CA THR A 631 13.91 -1.50 -16.05
C THR A 631 13.76 0.02 -16.25
N GLY A 632 14.75 0.79 -15.78
CA GLY A 632 14.84 2.24 -15.97
C GLY A 632 16.30 2.71 -16.10
N VAL A 633 16.54 3.80 -16.83
CA VAL A 633 17.87 4.39 -17.02
C VAL A 633 18.17 5.38 -15.89
N VAL A 634 19.26 5.18 -15.13
CA VAL A 634 19.73 6.12 -14.09
C VAL A 634 21.18 6.56 -14.33
N SER A 635 21.44 7.85 -14.13
CA SER A 635 22.74 8.49 -14.35
C SER A 635 23.63 8.48 -13.08
N GLY A 636 24.63 7.59 -13.05
CA GLY A 636 25.92 7.71 -12.33
C GLY A 636 25.94 7.58 -10.80
N ALA A 637 26.86 6.76 -10.26
CA ALA A 637 27.23 6.76 -8.84
C ALA A 637 28.38 7.75 -8.59
N ASN A 638 28.15 8.80 -7.81
CA ASN A 638 29.15 9.85 -7.53
C ASN A 638 29.49 9.92 -6.04
N PHE A 639 30.76 9.72 -5.67
CA PHE A 639 31.25 9.90 -4.30
C PHE A 639 31.96 11.26 -4.16
N ASN A 640 31.29 12.23 -3.55
CA ASN A 640 31.82 13.59 -3.34
C ASN A 640 32.45 13.75 -1.94
N PHE A 641 33.72 14.17 -1.90
CA PHE A 641 34.49 14.33 -0.67
C PHE A 641 34.61 15.79 -0.19
N SER A 642 33.76 16.69 -0.71
CA SER A 642 33.68 18.07 -0.22
C SER A 642 33.28 18.12 1.26
N GLY A 643 34.02 18.85 2.08
CA GLY A 643 33.78 19.05 3.51
C GLY A 643 34.34 17.97 4.45
N VAL A 644 34.97 16.92 3.93
CA VAL A 644 35.62 15.89 4.78
C VAL A 644 36.97 16.42 5.26
N GLN A 645 37.15 16.51 6.58
CA GLN A 645 38.42 16.76 7.24
C GLN A 645 38.64 15.66 8.29
N ASP A 646 39.89 15.22 8.43
CA ASP A 646 40.36 14.08 9.23
C ASP A 646 39.49 13.72 10.46
N ASP A 647 39.22 12.42 10.61
CA ASP A 647 38.52 11.73 11.72
C ASP A 647 36.98 11.83 11.81
N VAL A 648 36.29 12.20 10.72
CA VAL A 648 34.82 12.05 10.61
C VAL A 648 34.46 10.92 9.63
N PRO A 649 33.64 9.92 10.01
CA PRO A 649 33.13 8.93 9.06
C PRO A 649 32.38 9.61 7.92
N LEU A 650 32.65 9.20 6.69
CA LEU A 650 31.96 9.69 5.49
C LEU A 650 30.45 9.66 5.69
N GLN A 651 29.80 10.82 5.79
CA GLN A 651 28.36 10.91 5.67
C GLN A 651 28.00 10.74 4.19
N ALA A 652 27.39 9.61 3.85
CA ALA A 652 26.98 9.26 2.50
C ALA A 652 25.91 10.25 2.00
N THR A 653 26.33 11.27 1.26
CA THR A 653 25.45 12.04 0.37
C THR A 653 25.86 11.75 -1.06
N SER A 654 25.38 10.60 -1.57
CA SER A 654 25.56 10.21 -2.97
C SER A 654 24.27 9.57 -3.45
N THR A 655 23.69 10.11 -4.53
CA THR A 655 22.55 9.52 -5.24
C THR A 655 23.00 8.19 -5.85
N LEU A 656 22.37 7.08 -5.45
CA LEU A 656 22.62 5.76 -6.02
C LEU A 656 21.44 5.34 -6.91
N SER A 657 21.76 4.66 -8.01
CA SER A 657 20.78 3.99 -8.86
C SER A 657 20.17 2.80 -8.11
N PRO A 658 18.85 2.51 -8.22
CA PRO A 658 18.23 1.33 -7.62
C PRO A 658 18.73 0.00 -8.22
N TYR A 659 19.58 0.05 -9.24
CA TYR A 659 20.14 -1.10 -9.96
C TYR A 659 21.60 -1.44 -9.60
N ALA A 660 22.20 -0.69 -8.65
CA ALA A 660 23.58 -0.91 -8.22
C ALA A 660 23.77 -0.64 -6.73
N GLU A 661 24.47 -1.53 -6.05
CA GLU A 661 24.85 -1.38 -4.65
C GLU A 661 26.35 -1.12 -4.52
N VAL A 662 26.74 -0.34 -3.51
CA VAL A 662 28.15 -0.16 -3.16
C VAL A 662 28.45 -1.15 -2.04
N SER A 663 29.01 -2.31 -2.39
CA SER A 663 29.29 -3.36 -1.41
C SER A 663 30.42 -2.96 -0.46
N HIS A 664 31.36 -2.13 -0.90
CA HIS A 664 32.44 -1.56 -0.09
C HIS A 664 32.73 -0.11 -0.50
N GLY A 665 32.74 0.81 0.48
CA GLY A 665 33.15 2.21 0.29
C GLY A 665 34.66 2.35 0.03
N LEU A 666 35.22 3.57 0.14
CA LEU A 666 36.68 3.73 -0.03
C LEU A 666 37.47 2.96 1.03
N ASP A 667 38.34 2.05 0.60
CA ASP A 667 39.24 1.28 1.46
C ASP A 667 40.72 1.47 1.06
N PHE A 668 41.64 1.24 2.00
CA PHE A 668 43.07 1.46 1.82
C PHE A 668 43.83 0.13 1.74
N GLY A 669 44.68 0.01 0.73
CA GLY A 669 45.67 -1.05 0.71
C GLY A 669 46.68 -0.89 1.86
N PRO A 670 47.35 -1.98 2.28
CA PRO A 670 48.18 -2.04 3.48
C PRO A 670 49.39 -1.10 3.46
N GLY A 671 49.79 -0.61 2.28
CA GLY A 671 50.88 0.36 2.12
C GLY A 671 50.43 1.82 2.19
N VAL A 672 49.12 2.09 2.18
CA VAL A 672 48.54 3.44 2.23
C VAL A 672 47.88 3.67 3.58
N SER A 673 47.99 4.88 4.10
CA SER A 673 47.26 5.27 5.32
C SER A 673 46.80 6.71 5.23
N PRO A 674 45.71 7.07 5.93
CA PRO A 674 45.33 8.46 6.12
C PRO A 674 46.47 9.23 6.79
N LYS A 675 46.73 10.46 6.35
CA LYS A 675 47.75 11.29 6.99
C LYS A 675 47.16 12.05 8.17
N LEU A 676 47.33 11.50 9.37
CA LEU A 676 46.88 12.14 10.61
C LEU A 676 47.93 13.15 11.13
N GLY A 677 47.75 14.46 10.85
CA GLY A 677 48.39 15.57 11.57
C GLY A 677 49.59 16.31 10.91
N ASN A 678 49.56 17.66 11.05
CA ASN A 678 50.58 18.69 10.78
C ASN A 678 51.52 18.49 9.57
N GLY A 679 51.09 18.94 8.38
CA GLY A 679 52.01 19.30 7.30
C GLY A 679 51.44 19.17 5.89
N GLY A 680 50.68 20.19 5.47
CA GLY A 680 50.21 20.45 4.11
C GLY A 680 49.14 21.55 4.14
N THR A 681 49.09 22.45 3.15
CA THR A 681 48.02 23.48 3.09
C THR A 681 46.69 22.82 2.78
N ASP A 682 45.85 22.61 3.79
CA ASP A 682 44.54 21.95 3.69
C ASP A 682 43.49 22.88 3.06
N ALA A 683 42.93 22.48 1.92
CA ALA A 683 41.87 23.20 1.23
C ALA A 683 40.48 22.59 1.52
N GLY A 684 40.25 22.08 2.74
CA GLY A 684 38.92 21.86 3.34
C GLY A 684 37.89 20.96 2.61
N ASN A 685 38.24 20.25 1.53
CA ASN A 685 37.31 19.48 0.69
C ASN A 685 37.95 18.21 0.10
N GLU A 686 38.75 17.48 0.89
CA GLU A 686 39.63 16.44 0.36
C GLU A 686 40.10 15.43 1.40
N PHE A 687 40.33 14.20 0.94
CA PHE A 687 40.88 13.13 1.75
C PHE A 687 42.40 12.99 1.53
N ASN A 688 43.17 12.97 2.63
CA ASN A 688 44.63 13.01 2.60
C ASN A 688 45.27 11.64 2.87
N ILE A 689 46.12 11.17 1.97
CA ILE A 689 46.83 9.89 2.15
C ILE A 689 48.34 9.99 1.95
N ILE A 690 49.05 9.10 2.64
CA ILE A 690 50.51 8.89 2.58
C ILE A 690 50.81 7.39 2.38
N GLY A 691 52.08 7.04 2.12
CA GLY A 691 52.54 5.65 2.08
C GLY A 691 52.83 5.07 0.69
N GLN A 692 52.58 5.83 -0.38
CA GLN A 692 52.76 5.47 -1.81
C GLN A 692 54.23 5.42 -2.26
N THR A 693 55.04 4.64 -1.56
CA THR A 693 56.52 4.68 -1.62
C THR A 693 57.15 3.78 -2.68
N GLY A 694 56.36 2.94 -3.36
CA GLY A 694 56.83 2.16 -4.50
C GLY A 694 57.52 3.03 -5.57
N SER A 695 58.56 2.52 -6.23
CA SER A 695 59.25 3.25 -7.32
C SER A 695 58.69 2.95 -8.72
N THR A 696 57.87 1.91 -8.85
CA THR A 696 57.19 1.49 -10.09
C THR A 696 55.76 1.03 -9.76
N LEU A 697 54.86 0.96 -10.75
CA LEU A 697 53.51 0.43 -10.56
C LEU A 697 53.52 -1.01 -10.03
N ALA A 698 54.42 -1.86 -10.52
CA ALA A 698 54.57 -3.22 -10.01
C ALA A 698 54.99 -3.26 -8.53
N ALA A 699 55.87 -2.33 -8.11
CA ALA A 699 56.23 -2.19 -6.70
C ALA A 699 55.03 -1.70 -5.85
N ALA A 700 54.26 -0.74 -6.36
CA ALA A 700 53.05 -0.23 -5.70
C ALA A 700 51.98 -1.33 -5.52
N ILE A 701 51.78 -2.16 -6.55
CA ILE A 701 50.89 -3.32 -6.47
C ILE A 701 51.36 -4.31 -5.39
N ASN A 702 52.64 -4.66 -5.41
CA ASN A 702 53.21 -5.61 -4.44
C ASN A 702 53.19 -5.08 -3.00
N ASN A 703 53.36 -3.78 -2.81
CA ASN A 703 53.32 -3.13 -1.51
C ASN A 703 51.88 -2.89 -1.02
N GLY A 704 50.89 -2.97 -1.90
CA GLY A 704 49.51 -2.62 -1.60
C GLY A 704 49.28 -1.11 -1.48
N ASP A 705 49.95 -0.31 -2.32
CA ASP A 705 49.91 1.15 -2.30
C ASP A 705 48.67 1.70 -3.08
N TYR A 706 47.45 1.28 -2.71
CA TYR A 706 46.20 1.68 -3.39
C TYR A 706 45.08 2.19 -2.48
N ILE A 707 44.08 2.79 -3.11
CA ILE A 707 42.72 2.96 -2.55
C ILE A 707 41.73 2.29 -3.49
N SER A 708 40.66 1.69 -2.97
CA SER A 708 39.64 1.03 -3.78
C SER A 708 38.21 1.39 -3.40
N PHE A 709 37.27 1.15 -4.31
CA PHE A 709 35.85 1.01 -4.00
C PHE A 709 35.26 -0.11 -4.86
N THR A 710 34.16 -0.72 -4.39
CA THR A 710 33.51 -1.85 -5.07
C THR A 710 32.04 -1.56 -5.35
N VAL A 711 31.61 -1.86 -6.58
CA VAL A 711 30.21 -1.73 -7.01
C VAL A 711 29.67 -3.08 -7.42
N ASP A 712 28.47 -3.40 -6.97
CA ASP A 712 27.77 -4.65 -7.21
C ASP A 712 26.49 -4.42 -8.03
N PRO A 713 26.31 -5.04 -9.20
CA PRO A 713 25.04 -5.03 -9.92
C PRO A 713 23.97 -5.83 -9.15
N VAL A 714 22.73 -5.32 -9.04
CA VAL A 714 21.64 -6.07 -8.37
C VAL A 714 21.31 -7.35 -9.15
N ALA A 715 21.03 -8.44 -8.44
CA ALA A 715 20.78 -9.76 -9.04
C ALA A 715 19.68 -9.73 -10.13
N GLY A 716 19.99 -10.24 -11.32
CA GLY A 716 19.10 -10.19 -12.50
C GLY A 716 19.38 -9.05 -13.48
N ALA A 717 20.27 -8.12 -13.12
CA ALA A 717 20.77 -7.07 -14.01
C ALA A 717 22.27 -7.25 -14.26
N GLY A 718 22.71 -7.02 -15.50
CA GLY A 718 24.13 -6.85 -15.80
C GLY A 718 24.49 -5.37 -15.84
N ALA A 719 25.64 -4.99 -15.28
CA ALA A 719 26.19 -3.65 -15.39
C ALA A 719 27.12 -3.55 -16.60
N ILE A 720 26.95 -2.49 -17.38
CA ILE A 720 27.88 -2.07 -18.44
C ILE A 720 28.51 -0.75 -17.99
N PRO A 721 29.68 -0.80 -17.32
CA PRO A 721 30.43 0.40 -16.96
C PRO A 721 30.92 1.13 -18.21
N SER A 722 30.69 2.44 -18.28
CA SER A 722 31.14 3.28 -19.39
C SER A 722 32.36 4.13 -19.02
N SER A 723 32.48 4.54 -17.75
CA SER A 723 33.67 5.27 -17.29
C SER A 723 33.83 5.24 -15.78
N VAL A 724 35.07 5.18 -15.31
CA VAL A 724 35.45 5.42 -13.91
C VAL A 724 36.44 6.58 -13.82
N SER A 725 36.32 7.44 -12.80
CA SER A 725 37.27 8.54 -12.61
C SER A 725 37.62 8.79 -11.15
N PHE A 726 38.86 9.21 -10.92
CA PHE A 726 39.36 9.71 -9.63
C PHE A 726 39.94 11.11 -9.83
N ARG A 727 39.56 12.05 -8.97
CA ARG A 727 40.16 13.40 -8.94
C ARG A 727 41.16 13.50 -7.80
N VAL A 728 42.42 13.72 -8.15
CA VAL A 728 43.55 13.73 -7.23
C VAL A 728 44.42 14.97 -7.40
N TRP A 729 45.19 15.35 -6.37
CA TRP A 729 46.29 16.28 -6.53
C TRP A 729 47.42 16.03 -5.53
N ARG A 730 48.59 16.63 -5.82
CA ARG A 730 49.87 16.31 -5.17
C ARG A 730 50.36 17.48 -4.32
N ASN A 731 50.65 17.23 -3.04
CA ASN A 731 51.15 18.26 -2.14
C ASN A 731 52.67 18.18 -1.96
N GLY A 732 53.40 18.97 -2.74
CA GLY A 732 54.86 19.08 -2.65
C GLY A 732 55.64 18.08 -3.51
N GLY A 733 56.95 18.31 -3.64
CA GLY A 733 57.83 17.54 -4.54
C GLY A 733 58.03 16.07 -4.15
N ALA A 734 57.65 15.70 -2.93
CA ALA A 734 57.83 14.36 -2.36
C ALA A 734 56.62 13.42 -2.54
N ALA A 735 55.45 13.93 -2.92
CA ALA A 735 54.23 13.14 -3.16
C ALA A 735 54.32 12.26 -4.42
N ALA A 736 53.56 11.17 -4.45
CA ALA A 736 53.48 10.23 -5.58
C ALA A 736 53.23 10.97 -6.90
N LYS A 737 54.04 10.67 -7.92
CA LYS A 737 54.00 11.37 -9.22
C LYS A 737 53.21 10.62 -10.27
N ASN A 738 52.94 9.35 -10.04
CA ASN A 738 52.35 8.46 -11.01
C ASN A 738 51.15 7.77 -10.39
N PHE A 739 50.08 7.67 -11.17
CA PHE A 739 48.83 7.05 -10.77
C PHE A 739 48.31 6.11 -11.85
N ALA A 740 47.68 5.02 -11.42
CA ALA A 740 47.03 4.09 -12.33
C ALA A 740 45.71 3.57 -11.74
N ILE A 741 44.68 3.46 -12.57
CA ILE A 741 43.40 2.81 -12.23
C ILE A 741 43.44 1.39 -12.78
N LEU A 742 43.17 0.40 -11.94
CA LEU A 742 43.02 -1.00 -12.31
C LEU A 742 41.66 -1.51 -11.82
N SER A 743 41.12 -2.55 -12.45
CA SER A 743 39.85 -3.18 -12.07
C SER A 743 40.05 -4.64 -11.67
N SER A 744 39.10 -5.22 -10.94
CA SER A 744 39.03 -6.67 -10.73
C SER A 744 38.80 -7.43 -12.03
N ILE A 745 38.13 -6.81 -13.03
CA ILE A 745 37.83 -7.41 -14.34
C ILE A 745 39.12 -7.73 -15.11
N ASP A 746 40.02 -6.76 -15.20
CA ASP A 746 41.29 -6.93 -15.92
C ASP A 746 42.38 -7.51 -15.02
N GLY A 747 42.12 -7.61 -13.72
CA GLY A 747 43.05 -8.05 -12.68
C GLY A 747 43.98 -6.93 -12.21
N PHE A 748 44.63 -7.15 -11.07
CA PHE A 748 45.49 -6.15 -10.41
C PHE A 748 46.98 -6.35 -10.72
N ALA A 749 47.33 -6.40 -12.01
CA ALA A 749 48.71 -6.53 -12.48
C ALA A 749 49.21 -5.22 -13.12
N ALA A 750 50.52 -4.95 -13.10
CA ALA A 750 51.05 -3.69 -13.62
C ALA A 750 50.77 -3.46 -15.12
N THR A 751 50.45 -4.52 -15.87
CA THR A 751 50.14 -4.48 -17.31
C THR A 751 48.67 -4.22 -17.62
N THR A 752 47.79 -4.15 -16.60
CA THR A 752 46.32 -4.12 -16.77
C THR A 752 45.73 -2.77 -16.33
N ALA A 753 46.55 -1.72 -16.31
CA ALA A 753 46.10 -0.37 -15.99
C ALA A 753 45.11 0.14 -17.05
N LEU A 754 43.88 0.38 -16.63
CA LEU A 754 42.80 0.96 -17.43
C LEU A 754 43.10 2.42 -17.82
N ALA A 755 43.75 3.14 -16.92
CA ALA A 755 44.32 4.45 -17.19
C ALA A 755 45.56 4.64 -16.32
N GLN A 756 46.58 5.29 -16.87
CA GLN A 756 47.80 5.61 -16.15
C GLN A 756 48.29 7.00 -16.55
N ALA A 757 48.69 7.81 -15.58
CA ALA A 757 49.22 9.15 -15.81
C ALA A 757 50.37 9.49 -14.88
N THR A 758 51.29 10.34 -15.37
CA THR A 758 52.36 10.94 -14.59
C THR A 758 52.11 12.45 -14.48
N TYR A 759 51.91 12.94 -13.27
CA TYR A 759 51.74 14.35 -12.97
C TYR A 759 53.07 14.88 -12.42
N THR A 760 53.70 15.83 -13.10
CA THR A 760 55.06 16.31 -12.78
C THR A 760 55.09 17.66 -12.06
N ASP A 761 53.94 18.32 -11.93
CA ASP A 761 53.78 19.58 -11.23
C ASP A 761 53.92 19.43 -9.71
N SER A 762 54.39 20.48 -9.04
CA SER A 762 54.56 20.51 -7.59
C SER A 762 53.83 21.73 -7.03
N GLY A 763 52.63 21.55 -6.47
CA GLY A 763 51.90 22.63 -5.79
C GLY A 763 50.43 22.29 -5.54
N SER A 764 49.86 22.88 -4.49
CA SER A 764 48.55 22.52 -3.94
C SER A 764 47.30 23.01 -4.69
N GLY A 765 47.47 23.52 -5.92
CA GLY A 765 46.40 24.17 -6.68
C GLY A 765 45.93 23.45 -7.95
N ASN A 766 46.60 22.38 -8.38
CA ASN A 766 46.29 21.71 -9.65
C ASN A 766 45.64 20.36 -9.41
N GLN A 767 44.31 20.32 -9.50
CA GLN A 767 43.54 19.06 -9.48
C GLN A 767 43.65 18.35 -10.83
N HIS A 768 43.97 17.06 -10.76
CA HIS A 768 44.09 16.18 -11.90
C HIS A 768 42.98 15.12 -11.81
N THR A 769 42.13 15.05 -12.84
CA THR A 769 41.16 13.95 -12.96
C THR A 769 41.80 12.86 -13.82
N LEU A 770 42.03 11.70 -13.23
CA LEU A 770 42.36 10.49 -13.97
C LEU A 770 41.04 9.77 -14.27
N THR A 771 40.63 9.81 -15.54
CA THR A 771 39.46 9.07 -16.02
C THR A 771 39.93 7.89 -16.86
N ALA A 772 39.42 6.71 -16.54
CA ALA A 772 39.45 5.58 -17.45
C ALA A 772 38.09 5.49 -18.14
N THR A 773 38.08 5.64 -19.46
CA THR A 773 36.95 5.21 -20.27
C THR A 773 37.03 3.71 -20.36
N LEU A 774 35.96 3.04 -19.95
CA LEU A 774 35.89 1.59 -19.99
C LEU A 774 35.34 1.23 -21.38
N PRO A 775 35.96 0.29 -22.11
CA PRO A 775 35.35 -0.22 -23.35
C PRO A 775 33.95 -0.76 -23.02
N GLU A 776 32.95 -0.58 -23.90
CA GLU A 776 31.66 -1.23 -23.71
C GLU A 776 31.88 -2.75 -23.68
N ILE A 777 31.84 -3.30 -22.46
CA ILE A 777 31.93 -4.73 -22.18
C ILE A 777 30.52 -5.30 -22.10
N THR A 778 30.39 -6.60 -22.38
CA THR A 778 29.17 -7.37 -22.11
C THR A 778 28.74 -7.16 -20.66
N ALA A 779 27.45 -6.96 -20.42
CA ALA A 779 26.91 -6.72 -19.08
C ALA A 779 27.39 -7.78 -18.09
N THR A 780 28.07 -7.39 -17.01
CA THR A 780 28.59 -8.29 -15.98
C THR A 780 27.67 -8.29 -14.76
N SER A 781 27.47 -9.46 -14.16
CA SER A 781 26.69 -9.64 -12.92
C SER A 781 27.57 -9.78 -11.67
N ASP A 782 28.90 -9.83 -11.83
CA ASP A 782 29.84 -10.00 -10.71
C ASP A 782 30.29 -8.64 -10.13
N PRO A 783 30.60 -8.56 -8.81
CA PRO A 783 31.11 -7.33 -8.19
C PRO A 783 32.38 -6.82 -8.86
N ILE A 784 32.42 -5.52 -9.13
CA ILE A 784 33.54 -4.85 -9.78
C ILE A 784 34.26 -3.95 -8.78
N GLU A 785 35.50 -4.28 -8.45
CA GLU A 785 36.38 -3.45 -7.62
C GLU A 785 37.28 -2.59 -8.53
N TYR A 786 37.33 -1.28 -8.26
CA TYR A 786 38.26 -0.36 -8.92
C TYR A 786 39.30 0.13 -7.93
N ARG A 787 40.59 -0.04 -8.26
CA ARG A 787 41.74 0.37 -7.44
C ARG A 787 42.52 1.50 -8.09
N LEU A 788 42.78 2.57 -7.35
CA LEU A 788 43.72 3.62 -7.70
C LEU A 788 45.06 3.40 -6.99
N TYR A 789 46.10 3.07 -7.74
CA TYR A 789 47.48 2.93 -7.26
C TYR A 789 48.26 4.23 -7.43
N GLY A 790 49.09 4.57 -6.45
CA GLY A 790 50.01 5.72 -6.50
C GLY A 790 51.46 5.33 -6.23
N TRP A 791 52.43 5.87 -6.97
CA TRP A 791 53.85 5.58 -6.75
C TRP A 791 54.82 6.69 -7.18
N GLY A 792 56.07 6.55 -6.74
CA GLY A 792 57.17 7.49 -7.00
C GLY A 792 57.26 8.62 -5.98
N ALA A 793 56.67 8.45 -4.79
CA ALA A 793 56.92 9.33 -3.66
C ALA A 793 58.40 9.21 -3.22
N THR A 794 59.08 10.33 -2.96
CA THR A 794 60.52 10.31 -2.64
C THR A 794 60.82 10.10 -1.16
N ASP A 795 59.80 10.19 -0.31
CA ASP A 795 59.82 9.80 1.10
C ASP A 795 58.40 9.37 1.55
N GLY A 796 58.29 8.69 2.69
CA GLY A 796 57.01 8.22 3.23
C GLY A 796 56.08 9.33 3.76
N GLY A 797 56.52 10.60 3.71
CA GLY A 797 55.78 11.76 4.20
C GLY A 797 55.13 12.61 3.09
N GLY A 798 55.27 12.24 1.82
CA GLY A 798 54.64 12.92 0.69
C GLY A 798 53.15 12.57 0.56
N ASN A 799 52.30 13.59 0.34
CA ASN A 799 50.84 13.44 0.42
C ASN A 799 50.15 13.49 -0.94
N THR A 800 49.17 12.61 -1.13
CA THR A 800 48.19 12.70 -2.22
C THR A 800 46.82 13.02 -1.64
N HIS A 801 46.13 13.98 -2.25
CA HIS A 801 44.78 14.42 -1.88
C HIS A 801 43.76 13.86 -2.89
N ILE A 802 42.56 13.50 -2.42
CA ILE A 802 41.48 12.96 -3.26
C ILE A 802 40.18 13.72 -3.01
N ASN A 803 39.57 14.21 -4.09
CA ASN A 803 38.37 15.05 -4.03
C ASN A 803 37.09 14.37 -4.52
N LEU A 804 37.19 13.41 -5.45
CA LEU A 804 36.04 12.74 -6.05
C LEU A 804 36.42 11.35 -6.58
N ALA A 805 35.52 10.38 -6.44
CA ALA A 805 35.50 9.15 -7.22
C ALA A 805 34.11 8.99 -7.89
N SER A 806 34.04 8.59 -9.16
CA SER A 806 32.78 8.48 -9.91
C SER A 806 32.73 7.28 -10.84
N LEU A 807 31.56 6.64 -10.96
CA LEU A 807 31.27 5.56 -11.91
C LEU A 807 30.02 5.89 -12.74
N ASN A 808 30.11 5.76 -14.06
CA ASN A 808 28.96 5.76 -14.96
C ASN A 808 28.76 4.35 -15.54
N ALA A 809 27.52 3.83 -15.52
CA ALA A 809 27.17 2.51 -16.03
C ALA A 809 25.71 2.44 -16.52
N ARG A 810 25.41 1.54 -17.46
CA ARG A 810 24.05 1.18 -17.92
C ARG A 810 23.71 -0.24 -17.45
N PHE A 811 22.47 -0.48 -17.02
CA PHE A 811 22.01 -1.79 -16.55
C PHE A 811 21.04 -2.43 -17.55
N VAL A 812 21.21 -3.73 -17.86
CA VAL A 812 20.41 -4.49 -18.85
C VAL A 812 20.17 -5.94 -18.40
N GLY A 813 18.99 -6.50 -18.69
CA GLY A 813 18.74 -7.96 -18.63
C GLY A 813 18.92 -8.59 -20.01
N ILE A 814 19.56 -9.76 -20.15
CA ILE A 814 19.88 -10.36 -21.47
C ILE A 814 19.70 -11.90 -21.46
N PRO A 815 18.96 -12.50 -22.42
CA PRO A 815 19.02 -13.93 -22.75
C PRO A 815 19.87 -14.22 -24.02
N THR A 816 20.48 -15.42 -24.14
CA THR A 816 21.25 -15.88 -25.32
C THR A 816 21.14 -17.39 -25.56
N LEU A 817 21.10 -17.85 -26.82
CA LEU A 817 20.97 -19.28 -27.18
C LEU A 817 22.15 -19.83 -28.02
N GLU A 818 22.55 -21.10 -27.81
CA GLU A 818 23.68 -21.78 -28.44
C GLU A 818 23.26 -23.05 -29.22
N PHE A 819 23.64 -23.15 -30.50
CA PHE A 819 23.25 -24.23 -31.43
C PHE A 819 24.42 -25.14 -31.81
N ASN A 820 24.15 -26.43 -32.08
CA ASN A 820 25.15 -27.42 -32.51
C ASN A 820 24.72 -28.12 -33.82
N LEU A 821 25.66 -28.47 -34.71
CA LEU A 821 25.41 -29.26 -35.94
C LEU A 821 25.49 -30.78 -35.67
N ALA A 822 24.62 -31.60 -36.31
CA ALA A 822 24.46 -33.03 -35.98
C ALA A 822 25.26 -33.97 -36.88
N GLN A 823 26.25 -34.68 -36.33
CA GLN A 823 26.91 -35.88 -36.88
C GLN A 823 27.15 -35.91 -38.41
N PRO A 824 28.33 -35.45 -38.88
CA PRO A 824 28.73 -35.59 -40.26
C PRO A 824 29.01 -37.08 -40.59
N ASN A 825 28.15 -37.73 -41.37
CA ASN A 825 28.36 -39.13 -41.78
C ASN A 825 28.89 -39.24 -43.20
N ASN A 826 29.84 -40.16 -43.38
CA ASN A 826 30.69 -40.36 -44.56
C ASN A 826 29.91 -40.30 -45.91
N GLY A 827 30.01 -39.17 -46.60
CA GLY A 827 29.51 -38.99 -47.98
C GLY A 827 28.11 -38.38 -48.12
N ALA A 828 27.39 -38.08 -47.04
CA ALA A 828 26.15 -37.33 -47.09
C ALA A 828 26.39 -35.87 -46.66
N PRO A 829 25.89 -34.84 -47.39
CA PRO A 829 25.89 -33.47 -46.90
C PRO A 829 25.15 -33.41 -45.56
N LEU A 830 25.64 -32.61 -44.61
CA LEU A 830 24.95 -32.32 -43.36
C LEU A 830 23.62 -31.64 -43.71
N THR A 831 22.50 -32.33 -43.56
CA THR A 831 21.19 -31.84 -44.04
C THR A 831 20.33 -31.24 -42.93
N ALA A 832 20.80 -31.23 -41.67
CA ALA A 832 20.03 -30.75 -40.51
C ALA A 832 20.91 -30.23 -39.35
N LEU A 833 20.34 -29.34 -38.53
CA LEU A 833 20.89 -28.85 -37.25
C LEU A 833 20.62 -29.90 -36.12
N LYS A 834 21.51 -30.00 -35.12
CA LYS A 834 21.37 -30.95 -33.98
C LYS A 834 20.35 -30.48 -32.95
N ARG A 835 20.20 -29.17 -32.83
CA ARG A 835 19.11 -28.49 -32.15
C ARG A 835 18.51 -27.56 -33.20
N SER A 836 17.30 -27.88 -33.66
CA SER A 836 16.53 -27.02 -34.54
C SER A 836 15.89 -25.94 -33.68
N ASP A 837 16.13 -24.69 -34.06
CA ASP A 837 15.34 -23.53 -33.66
C ASP A 837 14.34 -23.29 -34.79
N SER A 838 13.11 -22.84 -34.51
CA SER A 838 12.21 -22.42 -35.61
C SER A 838 12.86 -21.35 -36.44
N HIS A 839 13.60 -20.47 -35.80
CA HIS A 839 13.93 -19.20 -36.40
C HIS A 839 15.12 -19.26 -37.31
N LEU A 840 15.78 -20.42 -37.39
CA LEU A 840 17.00 -20.62 -38.13
C LEU A 840 16.93 -21.85 -39.02
N GLU A 841 17.03 -21.61 -40.32
CA GLU A 841 17.16 -22.64 -41.34
C GLU A 841 18.62 -22.87 -41.74
N LEU A 842 18.96 -24.13 -41.93
CA LEU A 842 20.21 -24.51 -42.58
C LEU A 842 20.09 -24.26 -44.09
N ALA A 843 20.44 -23.05 -44.53
CA ALA A 843 20.40 -22.65 -45.93
C ALA A 843 21.29 -23.51 -46.84
N ALA A 844 22.45 -23.94 -46.32
CA ALA A 844 23.29 -24.93 -46.97
C ALA A 844 24.02 -25.78 -45.93
N GLY A 845 23.93 -27.10 -46.14
CA GLY A 845 24.66 -28.08 -45.34
C GLY A 845 26.17 -27.93 -45.38
N LEU A 846 26.86 -28.67 -44.51
CA LEU A 846 28.32 -28.73 -44.56
C LEU A 846 28.78 -29.26 -45.92
N ALA A 847 29.44 -28.40 -46.67
CA ALA A 847 30.00 -28.63 -47.97
C ALA A 847 31.53 -28.47 -47.91
N ARG A 848 32.19 -28.95 -48.96
CA ARG A 848 33.62 -28.76 -49.16
C ARG A 848 33.84 -27.97 -50.43
N GLY A 849 34.85 -27.10 -50.41
CA GLY A 849 35.32 -26.41 -51.59
C GLY A 849 35.98 -27.38 -52.59
N PRO A 850 36.14 -26.94 -53.85
CA PRO A 850 36.60 -27.78 -54.95
C PRO A 850 38.04 -28.29 -54.78
N GLY A 851 38.84 -27.67 -53.91
CA GLY A 851 40.20 -28.11 -53.60
C GLY A 851 40.29 -29.29 -52.63
N LEU A 852 39.19 -29.65 -51.95
CA LEU A 852 39.17 -30.75 -50.97
C LEU A 852 38.57 -32.04 -51.55
N SER A 853 39.15 -33.19 -51.18
CA SER A 853 38.69 -34.54 -51.55
C SER A 853 38.34 -35.41 -50.33
N THR A 854 37.43 -36.38 -50.51
CA THR A 854 37.16 -37.42 -49.50
C THR A 854 38.37 -38.34 -49.36
N PRO A 855 38.81 -38.68 -48.13
CA PRO A 855 39.87 -39.64 -47.90
C PRO A 855 39.54 -41.02 -48.48
N ASN A 856 40.54 -41.72 -49.00
CA ASN A 856 40.42 -43.13 -49.41
C ASN A 856 40.46 -44.06 -48.17
N GLY A 857 39.39 -44.05 -47.37
CA GLY A 857 39.09 -45.06 -46.35
C GLY A 857 39.26 -44.63 -44.88
N GLY A 858 38.33 -45.07 -44.02
CA GLY A 858 38.55 -45.20 -42.57
C GLY A 858 37.94 -44.16 -41.61
N ASN A 859 36.99 -43.31 -42.02
CA ASN A 859 36.37 -42.36 -41.08
C ASN A 859 35.50 -43.08 -40.03
N ALA A 860 35.59 -42.64 -38.77
CA ALA A 860 34.67 -43.03 -37.72
C ALA A 860 33.23 -42.59 -38.07
N PRO A 861 32.19 -43.25 -37.54
CA PRO A 861 30.81 -43.02 -37.97
C PRO A 861 30.32 -41.58 -37.84
N ASN A 862 30.94 -40.73 -37.02
CA ASN A 862 30.45 -39.40 -36.64
C ASN A 862 31.43 -38.26 -37.00
N GLU A 863 32.30 -38.46 -37.99
CA GLU A 863 33.34 -37.48 -38.37
C GLU A 863 33.42 -37.30 -39.89
N LEU A 864 33.55 -36.05 -40.36
CA LEU A 864 33.84 -35.75 -41.78
C LEU A 864 35.34 -35.58 -41.99
N GLY A 865 36.00 -36.60 -42.51
CA GLY A 865 37.39 -36.50 -42.97
C GLY A 865 37.48 -35.81 -44.34
N VAL A 866 38.40 -34.86 -44.49
CA VAL A 866 38.78 -34.24 -45.77
C VAL A 866 40.29 -34.21 -45.96
N THR A 867 40.71 -34.36 -47.21
CA THR A 867 42.11 -34.27 -47.67
C THR A 867 42.23 -33.14 -48.69
N GLY A 868 43.43 -32.65 -48.95
CA GLY A 868 43.67 -31.67 -50.01
C GLY A 868 43.70 -30.20 -49.57
N PHE A 869 43.73 -29.91 -48.27
CA PHE A 869 44.01 -28.54 -47.80
C PHE A 869 45.36 -28.01 -48.35
N SER A 870 45.48 -26.69 -48.51
CA SER A 870 46.57 -26.07 -49.25
C SER A 870 47.96 -26.43 -48.72
N SER A 871 48.89 -26.75 -49.63
CA SER A 871 50.33 -26.85 -49.32
C SER A 871 51.04 -25.48 -49.36
N GLY A 872 50.33 -24.43 -49.77
CA GLY A 872 50.83 -23.07 -49.75
C GLY A 872 51.01 -22.53 -48.32
N ALA A 873 51.90 -21.55 -48.19
CA ALA A 873 52.31 -21.02 -46.88
C ALA A 873 51.37 -19.93 -46.30
N SER A 874 50.21 -19.69 -46.92
CA SER A 874 49.33 -18.57 -46.55
C SER A 874 47.84 -18.89 -46.66
N LEU A 875 47.01 -18.14 -45.91
CA LEU A 875 45.56 -18.15 -46.07
C LEU A 875 45.12 -17.81 -47.51
N GLN A 876 45.79 -16.85 -48.15
CA GLN A 876 45.48 -16.48 -49.54
C GLN A 876 45.61 -17.67 -50.49
N SER A 877 46.65 -18.50 -50.32
CA SER A 877 46.80 -19.71 -51.15
C SER A 877 45.68 -20.74 -50.94
N ALA A 878 45.10 -20.83 -49.74
CA ALA A 878 43.93 -21.69 -49.49
C ALA A 878 42.63 -21.09 -50.06
N ILE A 879 42.48 -19.76 -50.02
CA ILE A 879 41.36 -19.06 -50.65
C ILE A 879 41.38 -19.25 -52.17
N ASP A 880 42.53 -19.02 -52.81
CA ASP A 880 42.71 -19.13 -54.26
C ASP A 880 42.50 -20.58 -54.75
N GLY A 881 42.88 -21.57 -53.94
CA GLY A 881 42.69 -22.99 -54.21
C GLY A 881 41.26 -23.51 -53.98
N GLY A 882 40.43 -22.75 -53.26
CA GLY A 882 39.10 -23.22 -52.83
C GLY A 882 39.19 -24.33 -51.77
N ASP A 883 40.17 -24.26 -50.89
CA ASP A 883 40.50 -25.29 -49.89
C ASP A 883 39.77 -25.03 -48.57
N TYR A 884 38.44 -25.16 -48.55
CA TYR A 884 37.61 -24.87 -47.37
C TYR A 884 36.50 -25.88 -47.09
N LEU A 885 36.05 -25.91 -45.84
CA LEU A 885 34.77 -26.47 -45.42
C LEU A 885 33.78 -25.33 -45.18
N SER A 886 32.52 -25.46 -45.59
CA SER A 886 31.53 -24.41 -45.36
C SER A 886 30.16 -24.93 -44.96
N PHE A 887 29.41 -24.13 -44.22
CA PHE A 887 27.96 -24.30 -44.09
C PHE A 887 27.32 -22.91 -44.10
N ALA A 888 26.04 -22.83 -44.44
CA ALA A 888 25.31 -21.57 -44.41
C ALA A 888 23.99 -21.70 -43.66
N VAL A 889 23.66 -20.67 -42.90
CA VAL A 889 22.41 -20.59 -42.15
C VAL A 889 21.70 -19.28 -42.49
N ARG A 890 20.38 -19.29 -42.49
CA ARG A 890 19.56 -18.09 -42.68
C ARG A 890 18.43 -18.08 -41.66
N PRO A 891 17.93 -16.91 -41.25
CA PRO A 891 16.69 -16.88 -40.51
C PRO A 891 15.51 -17.34 -41.39
N ILE A 892 14.44 -17.85 -40.79
CA ILE A 892 13.19 -18.11 -41.51
C ILE A 892 12.56 -16.81 -42.03
N GLU A 893 11.64 -16.94 -42.98
CA GLU A 893 10.91 -15.81 -43.54
C GLU A 893 10.15 -15.05 -42.43
N GLY A 894 10.31 -13.73 -42.40
CA GLY A 894 9.79 -12.88 -41.32
C GLY A 894 10.71 -12.74 -40.10
N MET A 895 11.96 -13.26 -40.13
CA MET A 895 12.94 -13.12 -39.05
C MET A 895 14.30 -12.56 -39.52
N ALA A 896 15.01 -11.89 -38.63
CA ALA A 896 16.38 -11.41 -38.76
C ALA A 896 17.29 -12.08 -37.70
N MET A 897 18.47 -12.53 -38.11
CA MET A 897 19.48 -13.18 -37.27
C MET A 897 20.66 -12.22 -36.98
N PHE A 898 21.20 -12.27 -35.77
CA PHE A 898 22.45 -11.64 -35.34
C PHE A 898 23.45 -12.73 -34.95
N PRO A 899 24.38 -13.13 -35.83
CA PRO A 899 25.35 -14.18 -35.52
C PRO A 899 26.43 -13.66 -34.57
N ASP A 900 26.55 -14.20 -33.36
CA ASP A 900 27.49 -13.73 -32.34
C ASP A 900 28.84 -14.47 -32.41
N SER A 901 28.84 -15.81 -32.51
CA SER A 901 30.07 -16.59 -32.69
C SER A 901 29.82 -17.95 -33.35
N VAL A 902 30.83 -18.47 -34.05
CA VAL A 902 30.85 -19.79 -34.67
C VAL A 902 32.07 -20.58 -34.22
N THR A 903 31.91 -21.85 -33.85
CA THR A 903 33.00 -22.74 -33.47
C THR A 903 33.06 -23.94 -34.40
N PHE A 904 34.27 -24.33 -34.83
CA PHE A 904 34.52 -25.61 -35.49
C PHE A 904 35.40 -26.49 -34.60
N SER A 905 34.93 -27.69 -34.29
CA SER A 905 35.67 -28.70 -33.53
C SER A 905 36.32 -29.70 -34.48
N LEU A 906 37.64 -29.72 -34.49
CA LEU A 906 38.47 -30.38 -35.49
C LEU A 906 39.42 -31.38 -34.86
N TRP A 907 39.88 -32.34 -35.65
CA TRP A 907 40.97 -33.24 -35.31
C TRP A 907 41.79 -33.60 -36.55
N ARG A 908 43.12 -33.42 -36.50
CA ARG A 908 44.08 -33.93 -37.51
C ARG A 908 44.48 -35.39 -37.29
N ASP A 909 44.54 -36.19 -38.34
CA ASP A 909 44.99 -37.59 -38.23
C ASP A 909 46.53 -37.74 -38.10
N SER A 910 47.27 -36.74 -38.57
CA SER A 910 48.73 -36.78 -38.71
C SER A 910 49.37 -35.40 -38.64
N ALA A 911 50.69 -35.37 -38.45
CA ALA A 911 51.48 -34.14 -38.50
C ALA A 911 51.50 -33.52 -39.91
N ASP A 912 51.13 -34.29 -40.96
CA ASP A 912 51.18 -33.85 -42.35
C ASP A 912 49.92 -33.08 -42.82
N SER A 913 48.88 -33.04 -41.97
CA SER A 913 47.65 -32.27 -42.21
C SER A 913 47.90 -30.76 -42.07
N ALA A 914 47.02 -29.93 -42.63
CA ALA A 914 47.11 -28.46 -42.58
C ALA A 914 47.48 -27.97 -41.17
N ALA A 915 48.57 -27.21 -41.04
CA ALA A 915 49.11 -26.76 -39.76
C ALA A 915 48.46 -25.46 -39.25
N THR A 916 47.78 -24.73 -40.13
CA THR A 916 47.07 -23.49 -39.79
C THR A 916 45.65 -23.53 -40.31
N TYR A 917 44.71 -23.00 -39.53
CA TYR A 917 43.30 -22.85 -39.90
C TYR A 917 42.79 -21.44 -39.65
N ALA A 918 41.85 -20.98 -40.47
CA ALA A 918 41.13 -19.74 -40.25
C ALA A 918 39.65 -19.89 -40.56
N VAL A 919 38.81 -19.18 -39.80
CA VAL A 919 37.36 -19.09 -40.02
C VAL A 919 37.02 -17.72 -40.60
N LEU A 920 36.28 -17.72 -41.69
CA LEU A 920 35.77 -16.54 -42.37
C LEU A 920 34.25 -16.67 -42.54
N SER A 921 33.55 -15.56 -42.76
CA SER A 921 32.11 -15.52 -42.98
C SER A 921 31.75 -14.67 -44.20
N SER A 922 30.65 -14.98 -44.88
CA SER A 922 30.13 -14.15 -45.97
C SER A 922 29.77 -12.73 -45.51
N ALA A 923 29.42 -12.56 -44.24
CA ALA A 923 29.12 -11.26 -43.64
C ALA A 923 30.38 -10.39 -43.44
N ALA A 924 31.55 -11.01 -43.19
CA ALA A 924 32.84 -10.31 -43.06
C ALA A 924 33.64 -10.27 -44.38
N GLY A 925 33.32 -11.16 -45.33
CA GLY A 925 34.02 -11.35 -46.59
C GLY A 925 35.09 -12.43 -46.55
N PHE A 926 35.30 -13.12 -47.67
CA PHE A 926 36.26 -14.23 -47.79
C PHE A 926 37.64 -13.77 -48.31
N ILE A 927 38.27 -12.83 -47.62
CA ILE A 927 39.59 -12.29 -47.97
C ILE A 927 40.54 -12.27 -46.76
N PRO A 928 41.88 -12.39 -46.96
CA PRO A 928 42.83 -12.30 -45.85
C PRO A 928 42.75 -10.95 -45.14
N GLY A 929 42.65 -10.99 -43.81
CA GLY A 929 42.49 -9.80 -42.96
C GLY A 929 41.06 -9.59 -42.42
N GLN A 930 40.06 -10.33 -42.92
CA GLN A 930 38.68 -10.33 -42.41
C GLN A 930 38.31 -11.66 -41.72
N GLN A 931 39.31 -12.36 -41.19
CA GLN A 931 39.11 -13.63 -40.48
C GLN A 931 38.51 -13.41 -39.10
N LEU A 932 37.49 -14.21 -38.78
CA LEU A 932 36.84 -14.21 -37.46
C LEU A 932 37.73 -14.87 -36.41
N ALA A 933 38.52 -15.88 -36.81
CA ALA A 933 39.54 -16.50 -35.99
C ALA A 933 40.61 -17.20 -36.84
N GLU A 934 41.82 -17.31 -36.30
CA GLU A 934 42.92 -18.08 -36.88
C GLU A 934 43.66 -18.85 -35.78
N VAL A 935 43.98 -20.11 -36.04
CA VAL A 935 44.78 -20.97 -35.16
C VAL A 935 46.00 -21.46 -35.93
N ASN A 936 47.19 -21.08 -35.45
CA ASN A 936 48.48 -21.41 -36.03
C ASN A 936 49.23 -22.48 -35.23
N ASN A 937 49.78 -23.48 -35.93
CA ASN A 937 50.76 -24.48 -35.49
C ASN A 937 50.35 -25.45 -34.37
N PHE A 938 50.33 -26.74 -34.73
CA PHE A 938 50.20 -27.87 -33.79
C PHE A 938 51.54 -28.59 -33.73
N THR A 939 52.06 -28.84 -32.53
CA THR A 939 53.34 -29.54 -32.33
C THR A 939 53.33 -30.93 -32.97
N SER A 940 54.39 -31.24 -33.72
CA SER A 940 54.64 -32.55 -34.33
C SER A 940 54.56 -33.67 -33.29
N GLY A 941 53.68 -34.67 -33.46
CA GLY A 941 53.75 -35.86 -32.62
C GLY A 941 52.55 -36.82 -32.62
N SER A 942 51.31 -36.35 -32.71
CA SER A 942 50.13 -37.23 -32.69
C SER A 942 48.85 -36.49 -33.01
N ALA A 943 47.83 -37.25 -33.39
CA ALA A 943 46.43 -36.88 -33.47
C ALA A 943 45.98 -35.88 -32.38
N ASN A 944 45.62 -34.64 -32.76
CA ASN A 944 45.22 -33.58 -31.83
C ASN A 944 43.83 -33.03 -32.16
N ARG A 945 42.92 -33.07 -31.19
CA ARG A 945 41.61 -32.41 -31.24
C ARG A 945 41.73 -30.96 -30.78
N PHE A 946 41.07 -30.03 -31.44
CA PHE A 946 41.05 -28.62 -31.09
C PHE A 946 39.80 -27.94 -31.61
N GLU A 947 39.47 -26.78 -31.05
CA GLU A 947 38.36 -25.95 -31.50
C GLU A 947 38.89 -24.61 -32.01
N ILE A 948 38.26 -24.08 -33.05
CA ILE A 948 38.51 -22.73 -33.54
C ILE A 948 37.18 -21.98 -33.52
N THR A 949 37.09 -20.97 -32.65
CA THR A 949 35.92 -20.13 -32.46
C THR A 949 36.18 -18.75 -33.05
N GLY A 950 35.40 -18.37 -34.06
CA GLY A 950 35.36 -17.02 -34.61
C GLY A 950 34.17 -16.27 -34.05
N SER A 951 34.40 -15.08 -33.51
CA SER A 951 33.34 -14.23 -32.95
C SER A 951 33.19 -12.95 -33.76
N PHE A 952 31.97 -12.42 -33.83
CA PHE A 952 31.71 -11.12 -34.41
C PHE A 952 31.90 -10.04 -33.35
N THR A 953 32.75 -9.06 -33.63
CA THR A 953 32.98 -7.89 -32.74
C THR A 953 31.86 -6.83 -32.82
N GLY A 954 30.75 -7.12 -33.50
CA GLY A 954 29.60 -6.23 -33.70
C GLY A 954 28.60 -6.76 -34.72
N ALA A 955 27.97 -7.90 -34.42
CA ALA A 955 27.05 -8.59 -35.33
C ALA A 955 25.89 -7.69 -35.79
N GLN A 956 25.75 -7.51 -37.11
CA GLN A 956 24.63 -6.78 -37.71
C GLN A 956 23.47 -7.73 -37.98
N ALA A 957 22.24 -7.23 -37.85
CA ALA A 957 21.04 -7.97 -38.21
C ALA A 957 21.10 -8.39 -39.69
N THR A 958 20.77 -9.65 -39.98
CA THR A 958 20.68 -10.14 -41.35
C THR A 958 19.49 -11.05 -41.53
N THR A 959 18.71 -10.78 -42.57
CA THR A 959 17.60 -11.61 -43.06
C THR A 959 18.09 -12.58 -44.14
N GLU A 960 19.31 -12.34 -44.63
CA GLU A 960 19.96 -13.10 -45.68
C GLU A 960 20.81 -14.23 -45.10
N SER A 961 21.10 -15.22 -45.94
CA SER A 961 21.94 -16.36 -45.58
C SER A 961 23.40 -15.97 -45.30
N VAL A 962 23.92 -16.43 -44.16
CA VAL A 962 25.31 -16.25 -43.75
C VAL A 962 26.06 -17.57 -43.90
N GLU A 963 27.07 -17.58 -44.77
CA GLU A 963 27.96 -18.72 -44.99
C GLU A 963 29.22 -18.58 -44.11
N PHE A 964 29.57 -19.63 -43.39
CA PHE A 964 30.80 -19.74 -42.62
C PHE A 964 31.76 -20.70 -43.31
N ARG A 965 33.02 -20.29 -43.48
CA ARG A 965 34.07 -21.08 -44.14
C ARG A 965 35.27 -21.28 -43.24
N LEU A 966 35.69 -22.53 -43.09
CA LEU A 966 36.94 -22.94 -42.47
C LEU A 966 37.98 -23.26 -43.55
N TYR A 967 39.05 -22.48 -43.61
CA TYR A 967 40.20 -22.70 -44.49
C TYR A 967 41.36 -23.36 -43.73
N GLY A 968 42.12 -24.20 -44.41
CA GLY A 968 43.33 -24.83 -43.88
C GLY A 968 44.50 -24.75 -44.87
N TRP A 969 45.71 -24.47 -44.36
CA TRP A 969 46.94 -24.40 -45.18
C TRP A 969 48.18 -24.89 -44.41
N ASN A 970 49.35 -24.86 -45.05
CA ASN A 970 50.59 -25.48 -44.56
C ASN A 970 50.49 -27.02 -44.42
N ALA A 971 49.74 -27.70 -45.28
CA ALA A 971 49.77 -29.17 -45.32
C ALA A 971 51.06 -29.67 -46.02
N THR A 972 51.75 -30.64 -45.43
CA THR A 972 53.01 -31.20 -45.99
C THR A 972 52.79 -32.45 -46.85
N ALA A 973 51.60 -33.05 -46.82
CA ALA A 973 51.19 -34.11 -47.75
C ALA A 973 49.74 -33.94 -48.23
N SER A 974 49.49 -34.11 -49.53
CA SER A 974 48.16 -33.91 -50.14
C SER A 974 47.11 -34.95 -49.72
N LEU A 975 47.54 -36.04 -49.07
CA LEU A 975 46.67 -37.15 -48.62
C LEU A 975 46.46 -37.18 -47.09
N ALA A 976 46.98 -36.22 -46.35
CA ALA A 976 46.77 -36.13 -44.90
C ALA A 976 45.37 -35.57 -44.59
N SER A 977 44.66 -36.16 -43.63
CA SER A 977 43.25 -35.86 -43.39
C SER A 977 43.02 -34.99 -42.15
N THR A 978 42.23 -33.94 -42.33
CA THR A 978 41.61 -33.22 -41.22
C THR A 978 40.16 -33.67 -41.09
N HIS A 979 39.78 -34.01 -39.87
CA HIS A 979 38.44 -34.46 -39.51
C HIS A 979 37.68 -33.31 -38.84
N LEU A 980 36.49 -33.02 -39.33
CA LEU A 980 35.54 -32.18 -38.61
C LEU A 980 34.64 -33.07 -37.74
N VAL A 981 34.62 -32.76 -36.45
CA VAL A 981 33.89 -33.50 -35.41
C VAL A 981 32.60 -32.76 -35.01
N GLY A 982 32.56 -31.43 -35.19
CA GLY A 982 31.38 -30.63 -34.94
C GLY A 982 31.56 -29.18 -35.35
N ALA A 983 30.44 -28.46 -35.45
CA ALA A 983 30.45 -27.01 -35.48
C ALA A 983 29.22 -26.46 -34.73
N SER A 984 29.40 -25.35 -34.03
CA SER A 984 28.37 -24.68 -33.22
C SER A 984 28.25 -23.21 -33.61
N LEU A 985 27.06 -22.63 -33.46
CA LEU A 985 26.79 -21.22 -33.71
C LEU A 985 26.02 -20.67 -32.51
N ARG A 986 26.41 -19.49 -32.04
CA ARG A 986 25.63 -18.67 -31.11
C ARG A 986 25.08 -17.49 -31.89
N ALA A 987 23.77 -17.27 -31.80
CA ALA A 987 23.10 -16.19 -32.51
C ALA A 987 21.86 -15.71 -31.72
N ARG A 988 21.44 -14.47 -32.00
CA ARG A 988 20.19 -13.87 -31.53
C ARG A 988 19.22 -13.68 -32.72
N PHE A 989 17.92 -13.69 -32.48
CA PHE A 989 16.90 -13.55 -33.54
C PHE A 989 15.88 -12.47 -33.19
N ALA A 990 15.26 -11.85 -34.20
CA ALA A 990 14.20 -10.86 -34.06
C ALA A 990 13.27 -10.90 -35.29
N SER A 991 11.97 -10.63 -35.16
CA SER A 991 11.01 -10.68 -36.28
C SER A 991 11.08 -9.45 -37.23
N ILE A 992 10.40 -9.51 -38.38
CA ILE A 992 10.35 -8.44 -39.39
C ILE A 992 8.89 -8.14 -39.76
N VAL A 993 8.52 -6.88 -39.64
CA VAL A 993 7.19 -6.32 -39.95
C VAL A 993 6.83 -6.47 -41.45
N GLY A 994 5.68 -7.11 -41.77
CA GLY A 994 4.94 -6.88 -43.03
C GLY A 994 4.84 -8.00 -44.09
N GLY A 995 5.07 -9.27 -43.77
CA GLY A 995 4.80 -10.41 -44.68
C GLY A 995 3.41 -11.04 -44.46
N GLU A 996 2.65 -11.28 -45.52
CA GLU A 996 1.32 -11.92 -45.47
C GLU A 996 1.46 -13.44 -45.24
N VAL A 997 0.66 -14.02 -44.34
CA VAL A 997 0.75 -15.45 -43.99
C VAL A 997 -0.60 -16.17 -44.20
N ASP A 998 -0.54 -17.27 -44.97
CA ASP A 998 -1.51 -18.35 -45.25
C ASP A 998 -3.04 -18.06 -45.24
N PRO A 999 -3.76 -18.21 -46.38
CA PRO A 999 -5.22 -18.00 -46.48
C PRO A 999 -6.11 -19.09 -45.85
N SER A 1000 -5.55 -20.07 -45.14
CA SER A 1000 -6.31 -21.13 -44.47
C SER A 1000 -6.86 -20.76 -43.09
N GLY A 1001 -6.63 -19.53 -42.62
CA GLY A 1001 -7.00 -19.11 -41.26
C GLY A 1001 -6.18 -19.82 -40.17
N GLN A 1002 -5.13 -20.56 -40.55
CA GLN A 1002 -4.22 -21.19 -39.62
C GLN A 1002 -2.78 -21.01 -40.07
N LEU A 1003 -1.99 -20.33 -39.25
CA LEU A 1003 -0.54 -20.23 -39.39
C LEU A 1003 0.11 -21.24 -38.44
N SER A 1004 1.03 -22.07 -38.93
CA SER A 1004 1.85 -22.95 -38.08
C SER A 1004 3.33 -22.58 -38.18
N VAL A 1005 3.93 -22.20 -37.06
CA VAL A 1005 5.35 -21.86 -36.89
C VAL A 1005 6.04 -23.02 -36.19
N ASP A 1006 6.99 -23.67 -36.88
CA ASP A 1006 7.67 -24.83 -36.32
C ASP A 1006 8.94 -24.42 -35.55
N GLY A 1007 8.78 -24.14 -34.26
CA GLY A 1007 9.70 -23.65 -33.19
C GLY A 1007 9.19 -22.32 -32.62
N ASP A 1008 9.98 -21.53 -31.91
CA ASP A 1008 9.66 -20.21 -31.34
C ASP A 1008 8.99 -19.19 -32.33
N TYR A 1009 8.38 -18.09 -31.85
CA TYR A 1009 7.74 -17.00 -32.64
C TYR A 1009 7.88 -15.63 -31.95
N TYR A 1010 8.60 -14.68 -32.54
CA TYR A 1010 8.72 -13.31 -32.03
C TYR A 1010 7.81 -12.36 -32.84
N HIS A 1011 7.04 -11.48 -32.20
CA HIS A 1011 6.22 -10.46 -32.86
C HIS A 1011 6.67 -9.08 -32.37
N LEU A 1012 7.32 -8.25 -33.20
CA LEU A 1012 8.05 -7.07 -32.72
C LEU A 1012 7.22 -5.77 -32.66
N ALA A 1013 7.66 -4.80 -31.85
CA ALA A 1013 7.13 -3.45 -31.77
C ALA A 1013 7.01 -2.76 -33.15
N GLY A 1014 5.81 -2.27 -33.48
CA GLY A 1014 5.46 -1.69 -34.77
C GLY A 1014 4.95 -2.69 -35.84
N SER A 1015 4.92 -3.99 -35.53
CA SER A 1015 4.25 -5.03 -36.34
C SER A 1015 2.78 -5.15 -35.98
N MET A 1016 1.90 -5.70 -36.83
CA MET A 1016 0.50 -5.95 -36.49
C MET A 1016 0.12 -7.40 -36.81
N LEU A 1017 -0.47 -8.11 -35.85
CA LEU A 1017 -1.10 -9.41 -36.04
C LEU A 1017 -2.61 -9.17 -36.20
N ALA A 1018 -3.18 -9.54 -37.34
CA ALA A 1018 -4.62 -9.43 -37.58
C ALA A 1018 -5.30 -10.79 -37.45
N ILE A 1019 -6.42 -10.87 -36.74
CA ILE A 1019 -7.18 -12.10 -36.46
C ILE A 1019 -8.67 -11.87 -36.76
N ASP A 1020 -9.25 -12.67 -37.65
CA ASP A 1020 -10.68 -12.64 -37.94
C ASP A 1020 -11.46 -13.68 -37.12
N LEU A 1021 -12.59 -13.30 -36.53
CA LEU A 1021 -13.51 -14.16 -35.76
C LEU A 1021 -14.90 -14.24 -36.44
N GLY A 1022 -15.23 -15.39 -37.02
CA GLY A 1022 -16.52 -15.68 -37.67
C GLY A 1022 -17.38 -16.76 -36.99
N GLY A 1023 -16.85 -17.42 -35.96
CA GLY A 1023 -17.50 -18.50 -35.22
C GLY A 1023 -16.58 -19.08 -34.15
N ARG A 1024 -16.84 -20.32 -33.68
CA ARG A 1024 -16.18 -20.89 -32.46
C ARG A 1024 -15.17 -22.02 -32.75
N SER A 1025 -14.87 -22.32 -34.01
CA SER A 1025 -13.95 -23.40 -34.38
C SER A 1025 -12.60 -22.84 -34.87
N ALA A 1026 -11.51 -23.11 -34.14
CA ALA A 1026 -10.17 -22.60 -34.48
C ALA A 1026 -9.68 -23.09 -35.86
N GLY A 1027 -9.09 -22.20 -36.65
CA GLY A 1027 -8.57 -22.49 -38.00
C GLY A 1027 -9.65 -22.78 -39.05
N VAL A 1028 -10.93 -22.62 -38.72
CA VAL A 1028 -12.07 -22.86 -39.62
C VAL A 1028 -13.04 -21.69 -39.60
N ASP A 1029 -13.48 -21.30 -38.41
CA ASP A 1029 -14.38 -20.17 -38.21
C ASP A 1029 -13.63 -18.92 -37.68
N PHE A 1030 -12.42 -19.09 -37.16
CA PHE A 1030 -11.56 -17.98 -36.72
C PHE A 1030 -10.08 -18.28 -36.88
N ASP A 1031 -9.26 -17.23 -37.02
CA ASP A 1031 -7.83 -17.37 -37.30
C ASP A 1031 -7.03 -17.83 -36.08
N VAL A 1032 -6.01 -18.68 -36.30
CA VAL A 1032 -5.13 -19.17 -35.23
C VAL A 1032 -3.67 -19.33 -35.66
N VAL A 1033 -2.75 -18.88 -34.81
CA VAL A 1033 -1.29 -19.06 -34.96
C VAL A 1033 -0.83 -20.19 -34.04
N ASN A 1034 -0.17 -21.23 -34.56
CA ASN A 1034 0.29 -22.36 -33.75
C ASN A 1034 1.79 -22.48 -33.81
N VAL A 1035 2.44 -22.34 -32.66
CA VAL A 1035 3.89 -22.22 -32.53
C VAL A 1035 4.41 -23.42 -31.75
N SER A 1036 5.28 -24.23 -32.36
CA SER A 1036 5.79 -25.46 -31.71
C SER A 1036 6.93 -25.19 -30.71
N GLY A 1037 7.39 -23.94 -30.61
CA GLY A 1037 8.35 -23.43 -29.61
C GLY A 1037 7.78 -22.29 -28.76
N ALA A 1038 8.67 -21.45 -28.22
CA ALA A 1038 8.33 -20.34 -27.34
C ALA A 1038 7.98 -19.04 -28.10
N VAL A 1039 6.98 -18.30 -27.65
CA VAL A 1039 6.49 -17.08 -28.30
C VAL A 1039 6.96 -15.86 -27.52
N ASP A 1040 7.33 -14.77 -28.20
CA ASP A 1040 7.63 -13.47 -27.58
C ASP A 1040 6.83 -12.35 -28.30
N LEU A 1041 5.91 -11.69 -27.59
CA LEU A 1041 4.97 -10.72 -28.18
C LEU A 1041 5.31 -9.28 -27.82
N GLU A 1042 5.29 -8.42 -28.84
CA GLU A 1042 5.26 -6.95 -28.82
C GLU A 1042 4.26 -6.51 -29.92
N GLY A 1043 4.39 -5.32 -30.54
CA GLY A 1043 3.61 -4.95 -31.73
C GLY A 1043 2.10 -4.79 -31.46
N SER A 1044 1.25 -4.82 -32.47
CA SER A 1044 -0.19 -4.61 -32.33
C SER A 1044 -0.96 -5.88 -32.64
N LEU A 1045 -2.14 -6.05 -32.04
CA LEU A 1045 -3.14 -7.06 -32.38
C LEU A 1045 -4.39 -6.35 -32.89
N GLU A 1046 -4.90 -6.73 -34.05
CA GLU A 1046 -6.17 -6.24 -34.58
C GLU A 1046 -7.14 -7.42 -34.74
N VAL A 1047 -8.30 -7.35 -34.11
CA VAL A 1047 -9.32 -8.40 -34.17
C VAL A 1047 -10.58 -7.87 -34.85
N SER A 1048 -11.13 -8.64 -35.79
CA SER A 1048 -12.34 -8.27 -36.53
C SER A 1048 -13.42 -9.35 -36.46
N LEU A 1049 -14.69 -8.94 -36.34
CA LEU A 1049 -15.83 -9.86 -36.44
C LEU A 1049 -16.24 -9.99 -37.92
N VAL A 1050 -16.33 -11.22 -38.43
CA VAL A 1050 -16.65 -11.49 -39.85
C VAL A 1050 -17.97 -12.24 -40.01
N ASP A 1051 -18.68 -11.98 -41.11
CA ASP A 1051 -19.93 -12.68 -41.46
C ASP A 1051 -19.62 -13.97 -42.23
N ALA A 1052 -19.61 -15.10 -41.52
CA ALA A 1052 -19.38 -16.43 -42.09
C ALA A 1052 -20.62 -17.08 -42.73
N GLY A 1053 -21.73 -16.34 -42.95
CA GLY A 1053 -22.84 -16.80 -43.80
C GLY A 1053 -24.28 -16.56 -43.30
N GLY A 1054 -24.58 -15.41 -42.69
CA GLY A 1054 -25.97 -14.99 -42.44
C GLY A 1054 -26.18 -13.76 -41.55
N SER A 1055 -25.21 -13.41 -40.71
CA SER A 1055 -25.15 -12.21 -39.88
C SER A 1055 -23.78 -12.10 -39.21
N LEU A 1056 -23.35 -10.89 -38.86
CA LEU A 1056 -22.12 -10.64 -38.11
C LEU A 1056 -22.06 -11.52 -36.85
N PHE A 1057 -20.92 -12.19 -36.63
CA PHE A 1057 -20.70 -13.01 -35.44
C PHE A 1057 -20.80 -12.16 -34.16
N SER A 1058 -21.50 -12.66 -33.14
CA SER A 1058 -21.70 -11.97 -31.86
C SER A 1058 -21.18 -12.87 -30.73
N PRO A 1059 -19.99 -12.58 -30.18
CA PRO A 1059 -19.44 -13.29 -29.02
C PRO A 1059 -20.33 -13.15 -27.77
N THR A 1060 -20.31 -14.13 -26.89
CA THR A 1060 -21.13 -14.21 -25.66
C THR A 1060 -20.28 -14.58 -24.44
N LEU A 1061 -20.73 -14.24 -23.23
CA LEU A 1061 -20.01 -14.52 -21.98
C LEU A 1061 -19.56 -15.98 -21.88
N GLY A 1062 -18.26 -16.17 -21.62
CA GLY A 1062 -17.60 -17.47 -21.51
C GLY A 1062 -17.14 -18.08 -22.83
N ASP A 1063 -17.26 -17.37 -23.96
CA ASP A 1063 -16.59 -17.77 -25.20
C ASP A 1063 -15.07 -17.49 -25.09
N THR A 1064 -14.26 -18.48 -25.50
CA THR A 1064 -12.78 -18.41 -25.52
C THR A 1064 -12.29 -18.69 -26.94
N PHE A 1065 -11.38 -17.84 -27.44
CA PHE A 1065 -10.74 -18.00 -28.75
C PHE A 1065 -9.23 -18.09 -28.56
N GLU A 1066 -8.65 -19.28 -28.64
CA GLU A 1066 -7.20 -19.48 -28.62
C GLU A 1066 -6.62 -19.05 -29.99
N ILE A 1067 -6.15 -17.81 -30.08
CA ILE A 1067 -5.70 -17.18 -31.33
C ILE A 1067 -4.21 -17.41 -31.58
N LEU A 1068 -3.46 -17.79 -30.54
CA LEU A 1068 -2.05 -18.13 -30.65
C LEU A 1068 -1.70 -19.25 -29.66
N THR A 1069 -1.00 -20.30 -30.09
CA THR A 1069 -0.47 -21.35 -29.20
C THR A 1069 1.04 -21.38 -29.26
N ALA A 1070 1.69 -21.67 -28.13
CA ALA A 1070 3.12 -21.65 -27.90
C ALA A 1070 3.53 -22.90 -27.10
N ALA A 1071 3.93 -23.97 -27.78
CA ALA A 1071 4.12 -25.27 -27.12
C ALA A 1071 5.26 -25.30 -26.08
N GLN A 1072 6.12 -24.28 -26.03
CA GLN A 1072 7.26 -24.20 -25.09
C GLN A 1072 7.31 -22.93 -24.24
N GLY A 1073 6.25 -22.12 -24.21
CA GLY A 1073 6.23 -20.89 -23.41
C GLY A 1073 5.79 -19.67 -24.21
N LEU A 1074 5.12 -18.70 -23.61
CA LEU A 1074 4.84 -17.38 -24.19
C LEU A 1074 5.37 -16.28 -23.25
N SER A 1075 6.07 -15.29 -23.79
CA SER A 1075 6.53 -14.07 -23.13
C SER A 1075 6.07 -12.83 -23.90
N GLY A 1076 5.99 -11.68 -23.23
CA GLY A 1076 5.51 -10.44 -23.84
C GLY A 1076 3.98 -10.39 -24.07
N SER A 1077 3.51 -9.26 -24.59
CA SER A 1077 2.11 -8.99 -24.95
C SER A 1077 2.06 -8.01 -26.12
N PHE A 1078 0.95 -7.95 -26.85
CA PHE A 1078 0.80 -6.96 -27.90
C PHE A 1078 0.79 -5.55 -27.29
N SER A 1079 1.71 -4.69 -27.73
CA SER A 1079 1.84 -3.28 -27.33
C SER A 1079 0.64 -2.38 -27.70
N ASP A 1080 -0.17 -2.73 -28.71
CA ASP A 1080 -1.46 -2.08 -28.98
C ASP A 1080 -2.51 -3.13 -29.36
N VAL A 1081 -3.65 -3.20 -28.68
CA VAL A 1081 -4.67 -4.21 -28.95
C VAL A 1081 -5.98 -3.53 -29.38
N SER A 1082 -6.39 -3.77 -30.62
CA SER A 1082 -7.61 -3.23 -31.24
C SER A 1082 -8.66 -4.34 -31.37
N LEU A 1083 -9.65 -4.33 -30.46
CA LEU A 1083 -10.70 -5.36 -30.38
C LEU A 1083 -12.07 -4.79 -30.79
N PRO A 1084 -12.97 -5.62 -31.35
CA PRO A 1084 -14.30 -5.20 -31.74
C PRO A 1084 -15.22 -5.05 -30.52
N ALA A 1085 -16.10 -4.05 -30.53
CA ALA A 1085 -17.02 -3.80 -29.42
C ALA A 1085 -18.00 -4.97 -29.17
N LEU A 1086 -18.16 -5.33 -27.89
CA LEU A 1086 -19.08 -6.38 -27.42
C LEU A 1086 -20.43 -5.81 -26.96
N ALA A 1087 -21.36 -6.71 -26.63
CA ALA A 1087 -22.64 -6.32 -26.03
C ALA A 1087 -22.45 -5.75 -24.62
N ALA A 1088 -23.31 -4.79 -24.22
CA ALA A 1088 -23.16 -4.05 -22.97
C ALA A 1088 -23.03 -4.96 -21.72
N GLY A 1089 -21.96 -4.73 -20.94
CA GLY A 1089 -21.61 -5.51 -19.74
C GLY A 1089 -20.71 -6.72 -20.00
N LEU A 1090 -20.22 -6.90 -21.23
CA LEU A 1090 -19.19 -7.86 -21.60
C LEU A 1090 -17.95 -7.13 -22.08
N ASP A 1091 -16.81 -7.74 -21.83
CA ASP A 1091 -15.53 -7.24 -22.28
C ASP A 1091 -14.62 -8.37 -22.76
N TRP A 1092 -13.57 -8.02 -23.50
CA TRP A 1092 -12.53 -8.94 -23.89
C TRP A 1092 -11.43 -8.99 -22.82
N PHE A 1093 -11.12 -10.18 -22.34
CA PHE A 1093 -9.88 -10.45 -21.64
C PHE A 1093 -8.92 -11.12 -22.61
N VAL A 1094 -7.75 -10.53 -22.80
CA VAL A 1094 -6.69 -11.16 -23.60
C VAL A 1094 -5.83 -11.96 -22.65
N ASP A 1095 -6.11 -13.25 -22.53
CA ASP A 1095 -5.35 -14.14 -21.66
C ASP A 1095 -4.06 -14.54 -22.36
N TYR A 1096 -2.94 -14.06 -21.82
CA TYR A 1096 -1.61 -14.51 -22.19
C TYR A 1096 -1.22 -15.66 -21.28
N SER A 1097 -1.76 -16.84 -21.57
CA SER A 1097 -1.37 -18.05 -20.87
C SER A 1097 0.11 -18.36 -21.09
N PRO A 1098 0.74 -19.16 -20.23
CA PRO A 1098 2.13 -19.57 -20.41
C PRO A 1098 2.39 -20.26 -21.76
N ASN A 1099 1.38 -20.73 -22.48
CA ASN A 1099 1.55 -21.47 -23.73
C ASN A 1099 0.66 -20.93 -24.87
N GLY A 1100 0.24 -19.67 -24.85
CA GLY A 1100 -0.61 -19.14 -25.90
C GLY A 1100 -1.38 -17.88 -25.51
N VAL A 1101 -1.98 -17.23 -26.50
CA VAL A 1101 -2.90 -16.10 -26.32
C VAL A 1101 -4.31 -16.57 -26.64
N SER A 1102 -5.23 -16.38 -25.70
CA SER A 1102 -6.66 -16.46 -25.95
C SER A 1102 -7.35 -15.12 -25.78
N LEU A 1103 -8.46 -14.97 -26.50
CA LEU A 1103 -9.43 -13.90 -26.30
C LEU A 1103 -10.62 -14.50 -25.59
N ASP A 1104 -10.85 -14.08 -24.36
CA ASP A 1104 -11.93 -14.53 -23.50
C ASP A 1104 -13.00 -13.46 -23.39
N VAL A 1105 -14.26 -13.85 -23.55
CA VAL A 1105 -15.39 -12.94 -23.32
C VAL A 1105 -15.80 -13.04 -21.86
N VAL A 1106 -15.47 -12.01 -21.11
CA VAL A 1106 -15.63 -11.95 -19.65
C VAL A 1106 -16.67 -10.90 -19.26
N ALA A 1107 -17.08 -10.93 -17.99
CA ALA A 1107 -17.84 -9.82 -17.43
C ALA A 1107 -16.90 -8.62 -17.29
N SER A 1108 -17.38 -7.41 -17.57
CA SER A 1108 -16.55 -6.20 -17.53
C SER A 1108 -16.05 -5.82 -16.13
N ALA A 1109 -16.51 -6.51 -15.07
CA ALA A 1109 -16.18 -6.24 -13.68
C ALA A 1109 -15.25 -7.26 -13.00
N ASP A 1110 -14.65 -8.15 -13.79
CA ASP A 1110 -13.58 -9.06 -13.37
C ASP A 1110 -12.24 -8.31 -13.48
N PHE A 1111 -12.00 -7.42 -12.53
CA PHE A 1111 -10.89 -6.47 -12.51
C PHE A 1111 -9.55 -7.16 -12.23
N ASN A 1112 -9.55 -8.19 -11.37
CA ASN A 1112 -8.34 -8.97 -11.10
C ASN A 1112 -8.08 -10.05 -12.17
N SER A 1113 -9.03 -10.22 -13.09
CA SER A 1113 -8.98 -11.16 -14.21
C SER A 1113 -8.81 -12.62 -13.78
N ASP A 1114 -9.41 -13.00 -12.67
CA ASP A 1114 -9.38 -14.39 -12.15
C ASP A 1114 -10.48 -15.29 -12.74
N GLY A 1115 -11.31 -14.73 -13.63
CA GLY A 1115 -12.42 -15.43 -14.27
C GLY A 1115 -13.67 -15.48 -13.40
N SER A 1116 -13.68 -14.80 -12.26
CA SER A 1116 -14.81 -14.67 -11.35
C SER A 1116 -14.94 -13.26 -10.83
N VAL A 1117 -16.16 -12.75 -10.70
CA VAL A 1117 -16.37 -11.44 -10.08
C VAL A 1117 -16.62 -11.64 -8.59
N GLY A 1118 -15.64 -11.30 -7.77
CA GLY A 1118 -15.55 -11.63 -6.35
C GLY A 1118 -15.01 -10.50 -5.47
N ALA A 1119 -14.66 -10.83 -4.23
CA ALA A 1119 -14.19 -9.82 -3.27
C ALA A 1119 -12.84 -9.19 -3.67
N ASP A 1120 -12.06 -9.89 -4.48
CA ASP A 1120 -10.74 -9.47 -4.91
C ASP A 1120 -10.81 -8.41 -6.01
N ASP A 1121 -11.77 -8.50 -6.93
CA ASP A 1121 -12.08 -7.41 -7.87
C ASP A 1121 -12.50 -6.14 -7.15
N LEU A 1122 -13.30 -6.28 -6.09
CA LEU A 1122 -13.70 -5.13 -5.29
C LEU A 1122 -12.49 -4.43 -4.64
N LEU A 1123 -11.41 -5.17 -4.35
CA LEU A 1123 -10.18 -4.57 -3.82
C LEU A 1123 -9.43 -3.79 -4.89
N VAL A 1124 -9.36 -4.31 -6.11
CA VAL A 1124 -8.75 -3.64 -7.27
C VAL A 1124 -9.47 -2.33 -7.60
N TRP A 1125 -10.81 -2.38 -7.67
CA TRP A 1125 -11.62 -1.19 -7.86
C TRP A 1125 -11.39 -0.15 -6.74
N LYS A 1126 -11.36 -0.59 -5.47
CA LYS A 1126 -11.13 0.31 -4.34
C LYS A 1126 -9.75 0.97 -4.34
N SER A 1127 -8.72 0.26 -4.80
CA SER A 1127 -7.34 0.76 -4.78
C SER A 1127 -7.08 1.85 -5.82
N ASN A 1128 -7.85 1.87 -6.91
CA ASN A 1128 -7.65 2.81 -8.01
C ASN A 1128 -8.79 3.81 -8.16
N PHE A 1129 -9.79 3.69 -7.30
CA PHE A 1129 -10.89 4.59 -7.20
C PHE A 1129 -10.50 6.09 -7.20
N GLY A 1130 -11.05 6.84 -8.15
CA GLY A 1130 -10.73 8.24 -8.39
C GLY A 1130 -9.52 8.49 -9.31
N ASN A 1131 -8.85 7.45 -9.81
CA ASN A 1131 -7.78 7.59 -10.79
C ASN A 1131 -8.35 7.92 -12.18
N GLU A 1132 -7.86 9.00 -12.78
CA GLU A 1132 -8.04 9.30 -14.20
C GLU A 1132 -6.90 8.64 -15.00
N HIS A 1133 -7.22 8.03 -16.15
CA HIS A 1133 -6.37 7.14 -16.96
C HIS A 1133 -6.27 5.69 -16.49
N ALA A 1134 -7.32 5.18 -15.83
CA ALA A 1134 -7.44 3.78 -15.46
C ALA A 1134 -7.85 2.92 -16.67
N ASP A 1135 -7.42 1.66 -16.69
CA ASP A 1135 -7.99 0.65 -17.56
C ASP A 1135 -8.84 -0.35 -16.75
N ARG A 1136 -9.43 -1.34 -17.43
CA ARG A 1136 -10.27 -2.36 -16.79
C ARG A 1136 -9.59 -3.07 -15.62
N THR A 1137 -8.29 -3.33 -15.71
CA THR A 1137 -7.54 -4.04 -14.66
C THR A 1137 -7.23 -3.16 -13.46
N ASP A 1138 -7.44 -1.85 -13.59
CA ASP A 1138 -7.42 -0.92 -12.48
C ASP A 1138 -8.80 -0.78 -11.82
N GLY A 1139 -9.87 -1.29 -12.43
CA GLY A 1139 -11.21 -1.17 -11.88
C GLY A 1139 -12.17 -0.33 -12.72
N ASP A 1140 -11.79 0.14 -13.90
CA ASP A 1140 -12.68 0.85 -14.81
C ASP A 1140 -13.50 -0.15 -15.67
N ALA A 1141 -14.66 -0.59 -15.16
CA ALA A 1141 -15.53 -1.55 -15.83
C ALA A 1141 -16.30 -0.97 -17.02
N ASP A 1142 -16.47 0.36 -17.11
CA ASP A 1142 -17.22 1.02 -18.18
C ASP A 1142 -16.35 1.69 -19.26
N HIS A 1143 -15.02 1.68 -19.05
CA HIS A 1143 -13.94 2.18 -19.92
C HIS A 1143 -14.07 3.67 -20.23
N ASP A 1144 -14.60 4.46 -19.30
CA ASP A 1144 -14.68 5.91 -19.46
C ASP A 1144 -13.36 6.63 -19.07
N GLY A 1145 -12.37 5.86 -18.63
CA GLY A 1145 -11.03 6.28 -18.27
C GLY A 1145 -10.93 6.74 -16.81
N VAL A 1146 -11.94 6.50 -15.99
CA VAL A 1146 -11.97 6.90 -14.58
C VAL A 1146 -12.55 5.78 -13.72
N VAL A 1147 -11.79 5.27 -12.76
CA VAL A 1147 -12.33 4.27 -11.81
C VAL A 1147 -13.28 4.95 -10.85
N ASP A 1148 -14.56 4.64 -10.99
CA ASP A 1148 -15.62 5.39 -10.36
C ASP A 1148 -16.76 4.52 -9.85
N GLY A 1149 -17.77 5.15 -9.25
CA GLY A 1149 -18.92 4.43 -8.76
C GLY A 1149 -19.64 3.53 -9.79
N ARG A 1150 -19.75 3.95 -11.03
CA ARG A 1150 -20.41 3.17 -12.09
C ARG A 1150 -19.71 1.84 -12.31
N ASP A 1151 -18.40 1.78 -12.14
CA ASP A 1151 -17.65 0.52 -12.23
C ASP A 1151 -17.97 -0.43 -11.08
N PHE A 1152 -18.18 0.11 -9.88
CA PHE A 1152 -18.68 -0.68 -8.75
C PHE A 1152 -20.08 -1.25 -9.02
N LEU A 1153 -20.94 -0.55 -9.76
CA LEU A 1153 -22.26 -1.09 -10.14
C LEU A 1153 -22.14 -2.26 -11.13
N TYR A 1154 -21.13 -2.26 -12.01
CA TYR A 1154 -20.82 -3.45 -12.82
C TYR A 1154 -20.35 -4.60 -11.92
N TRP A 1155 -19.47 -4.35 -10.95
CA TRP A 1155 -19.06 -5.36 -9.97
C TRP A 1155 -20.26 -5.93 -9.19
N GLN A 1156 -21.12 -5.08 -8.63
CA GLN A 1156 -22.33 -5.53 -7.91
C GLN A 1156 -23.30 -6.33 -8.80
N ARG A 1157 -23.40 -6.00 -10.09
CA ARG A 1157 -24.27 -6.70 -11.03
C ARG A 1157 -23.75 -8.10 -11.37
N TRP A 1158 -22.43 -8.28 -11.35
CA TRP A 1158 -21.77 -9.49 -11.79
C TRP A 1158 -21.18 -10.32 -10.64
N VAL A 1159 -21.20 -9.84 -9.39
CA VAL A 1159 -20.66 -10.57 -8.23
C VAL A 1159 -21.27 -11.97 -8.09
N GLY A 1160 -20.41 -12.99 -8.00
CA GLY A 1160 -20.78 -14.40 -8.00
C GLY A 1160 -20.94 -15.04 -9.38
N VAL A 1161 -20.73 -14.29 -10.47
CA VAL A 1161 -20.63 -14.83 -11.82
C VAL A 1161 -19.23 -15.38 -12.04
N THR A 1162 -19.14 -16.62 -12.50
CA THR A 1162 -17.90 -17.31 -12.87
C THR A 1162 -17.93 -17.64 -14.36
N GLY A 1163 -16.82 -17.37 -15.04
CA GLY A 1163 -16.74 -17.30 -16.48
C GLY A 1163 -15.49 -17.91 -17.09
N SER A 1164 -15.10 -19.14 -16.72
CA SER A 1164 -14.63 -20.19 -17.66
C SER A 1164 -14.16 -21.44 -16.89
N ALA A 1165 -14.22 -22.60 -17.56
CA ALA A 1165 -14.04 -23.93 -16.97
C ALA A 1165 -12.56 -24.37 -16.93
N THR A 1166 -12.08 -24.91 -15.81
CA THR A 1166 -11.50 -26.27 -15.72
C THR A 1166 -11.19 -26.72 -14.28
N ASN A 1167 -11.57 -27.98 -14.01
CA ASN A 1167 -11.35 -28.88 -12.88
C ASN A 1167 -10.29 -28.53 -11.80
N GLU A 1168 -10.71 -28.44 -10.53
CA GLU A 1168 -10.46 -29.48 -9.51
C GLU A 1168 -11.41 -29.33 -8.28
N SER A 1169 -11.49 -30.38 -7.48
CA SER A 1169 -12.68 -30.87 -6.79
C SER A 1169 -12.87 -30.45 -5.31
N HIS A 1170 -14.14 -30.18 -4.95
CA HIS A 1170 -14.79 -30.32 -3.63
C HIS A 1170 -14.23 -29.54 -2.42
N MET A 1171 -15.06 -28.67 -1.83
CA MET A 1171 -15.89 -29.03 -0.65
C MET A 1171 -17.09 -28.07 -0.48
N PRO A 1172 -18.22 -28.56 0.08
CA PRO A 1172 -19.46 -27.79 0.18
C PRO A 1172 -19.48 -26.87 1.39
N ILE A 1173 -20.13 -25.71 1.21
CA ILE A 1173 -20.44 -24.73 2.25
C ILE A 1173 -21.25 -25.42 3.38
N PRO A 1174 -20.86 -25.31 4.66
CA PRO A 1174 -21.67 -25.81 5.76
C PRO A 1174 -22.85 -24.87 6.02
N GLU A 1175 -24.07 -25.31 5.69
CA GLU A 1175 -25.27 -24.72 6.32
C GLU A 1175 -25.38 -25.19 7.78
N PRO A 1176 -25.82 -24.33 8.72
CA PRO A 1176 -26.12 -24.77 10.08
C PRO A 1176 -27.37 -25.66 10.07
N ALA A 1177 -27.18 -26.91 10.53
CA ALA A 1177 -28.21 -27.93 10.61
C ALA A 1177 -29.43 -27.49 11.45
N ALA A 1178 -30.57 -27.30 10.79
CA ALA A 1178 -31.88 -27.32 11.40
C ALA A 1178 -32.31 -28.77 11.68
N ALA A 1179 -32.56 -29.12 12.95
CA ALA A 1179 -33.16 -30.39 13.33
C ALA A 1179 -34.68 -30.25 13.59
N LEU A 1180 -35.44 -30.68 12.58
CA LEU A 1180 -36.67 -31.49 12.61
C LEU A 1180 -37.97 -30.99 13.27
N LEU A 1181 -38.98 -30.81 12.41
CA LEU A 1181 -40.32 -31.39 12.62
C LEU A 1181 -40.92 -31.91 11.30
N ALA A 1182 -41.62 -33.04 11.40
CA ALA A 1182 -41.77 -34.07 10.39
C ALA A 1182 -42.97 -33.94 9.41
N CYS A 1183 -42.75 -34.55 8.23
CA CYS A 1183 -43.66 -35.39 7.42
C CYS A 1183 -44.63 -34.79 6.36
N ALA A 1184 -44.25 -35.09 5.10
CA ALA A 1184 -44.98 -35.90 4.10
C ALA A 1184 -45.78 -35.20 2.98
N GLY A 1185 -45.44 -35.51 1.71
CA GLY A 1185 -46.29 -35.17 0.55
C GLY A 1185 -45.74 -35.34 -0.88
N VAL A 1186 -45.12 -36.48 -1.17
CA VAL A 1186 -44.71 -37.07 -2.47
C VAL A 1186 -45.46 -36.64 -3.78
N THR A 1187 -44.66 -36.15 -4.75
CA THR A 1187 -44.66 -36.27 -6.24
C THR A 1187 -45.83 -35.85 -7.14
N GLY A 1188 -45.49 -35.20 -8.28
CA GLY A 1188 -46.18 -35.42 -9.56
C GLY A 1188 -45.99 -34.36 -10.66
N PHE A 1189 -45.04 -34.61 -11.57
CA PHE A 1189 -44.68 -33.94 -12.83
C PHE A 1189 -45.84 -33.46 -13.79
N VAL A 1190 -45.52 -32.38 -14.54
CA VAL A 1190 -45.72 -32.13 -16.01
C VAL A 1190 -46.97 -31.41 -16.57
N CYS A 1191 -46.65 -30.23 -17.15
CA CYS A 1191 -47.07 -29.58 -18.41
C CYS A 1191 -48.49 -29.07 -18.71
N LEU A 1192 -48.44 -27.84 -19.26
CA LEU A 1192 -49.22 -27.24 -20.36
C LEU A 1192 -50.56 -26.52 -20.09
N ARG A 1193 -50.53 -25.25 -20.51
CA ARG A 1193 -51.55 -24.44 -21.22
C ARG A 1193 -52.68 -23.74 -20.44
N ARG A 1194 -52.68 -22.42 -20.68
CA ARG A 1194 -53.80 -21.49 -20.98
C ARG A 1194 -55.08 -21.60 -20.13
N ILE A 1195 -55.55 -20.47 -19.60
CA ILE A 1195 -56.60 -19.60 -20.16
C ILE A 1195 -56.85 -18.44 -19.18
N ALA A 1196 -57.20 -17.29 -19.77
CA ALA A 1196 -57.65 -16.01 -19.22
C ALA A 1196 -58.54 -16.02 -17.98
N GLY A 1197 -58.52 -14.90 -17.25
CA GLY A 1197 -59.54 -14.56 -16.25
C GLY A 1197 -59.25 -13.26 -15.52
N SER A 1198 -59.70 -12.15 -16.09
CA SER A 1198 -59.90 -10.83 -15.47
C SER A 1198 -60.57 -10.88 -14.09
N ALA A 1199 -60.18 -9.95 -13.19
CA ALA A 1199 -61.04 -8.90 -12.61
C ALA A 1199 -60.67 -8.53 -11.15
N LEU A 1200 -60.38 -7.25 -10.97
CA LEU A 1200 -60.89 -6.33 -9.93
C LEU A 1200 -60.95 -6.80 -8.46
N GLY A 1201 -60.19 -6.08 -7.62
CA GLY A 1201 -60.80 -5.25 -6.58
C GLY A 1201 -60.72 -5.77 -5.14
N SER A 1202 -59.79 -5.20 -4.36
CA SER A 1202 -60.05 -4.41 -3.15
C SER A 1202 -58.73 -3.95 -2.55
#